data_AF-A0A6J4LWS0-F1
#
_entry.id   AF-A0A6J4LWS0-F1
#
_cell.length_a   1.000
_cell.length_b   1.000
_cell.length_c   1.000
_cell.angle_alpha   90.00
_cell.angle_beta   90.00
_cell.angle_gamma   90.00
#
_symmetry.space_group_name_H-M   'P 1'
#
loop_
_entity.id
_entity.type
_entity.pdbx_description
1 polymer ?
#
loop_
_entity_poly.entity_id
_entity_poly.type
_entity_poly.pdbx_seq_one_letter_code
_entity_poly.pdbx_strand_id
1 'polypeptide(L)'
;MGTPTRRKVASDRDRELPEETSIRRFRPVLTLNYQRELHSLARHVQGLGKPEAARVLADQIAKVSDYRSSLLASGLKRRDVDPTARYVATLQVLRDLLQQGWELRSDDEGLILDSPDRALSEIRDPDPERRKEVLRRSFSFAREKQLAEPATSRFIRYMEKKRVDLLFTDGAELAQRLETSRDPDGIRPELDLIEPGAKDPRTGLLLQDVWRYARHYWSIPYRSTPGRNMFYLIRDAALSHRPLMGIAALGNPVLVSSKRDDFFGWSVSAFSRYLTTRSAEDLARIAAHLCETLAESIEEIYTEDLLAPGLGWQADWRHTVERLRSVERRSSRERRHGLLEPDGGRDTEHVSIRAAHSAVGNGYADSVDWQSIARTTLYLQKRAGALADLVWAYGVFAEHGLPEAGGDLEEVLRDREGGKAVEIALRRIKQKAVASNAMELITCGALPPYREILGGKLVAMLMFSGEVAEHFERRYSGRVSLISSALAGRPISRPARLAAITTSSLYPVGSSQYNRINVKSDRGSVKYERIGKTESYGTVHLSPDTAGTLGELVRTSGVDRRTINNLFGEGASPKLRMLRSGLDALGLDSSTFLRHHSPRLLYAACTCSNTREIMLGLEQRPNRVLPAGRRGTEALVHHWRERWLAGRVRRPDVLEKVREQTFDELRLGRELDRLRVAAPKSTRAAQEPHVVNNAKMNAGQETTFVERLYRSSNSYADRLNPEELEAIHVDLGVDAHLLVQARENRQIVVTGNPGDGKTHLIERLRKHLESLDAVVITDANACSDREILDAWRSCQRRGKPFVLAINEWPLYVLQRIAKPEGFTAVTEALRQVSSSRFYTEKQHPPPPRENVVVIDLSLRDLLAPDVVERVIERLTQPRFYEGLDPQDPMLANRAALQNRQVRERLIALLRFIAPQIGHVTMRQLVGFVAFLLTGGRSVAERLSAGQDAMALAYSTLAFEGGEGPLFDAVRTVFDPANVTHPGWDRLIWEGKTDGQDWRSREAPVGPLALQVPEREGAYAAIKRHFFFEHRNGDDILRMVPDDDLRFRAMLRSDEEGAAQVRTLVLALNRFYEPDQSEEGRDALHLWQSHRYDVRAPSAFVTLYSLPYQQLRIERMRLAPWVEEWLPPGQQARWTIALVAFDGSGEDAALLEVDRDLYLTLVEAQRGLGRSSWSRTATRRITRFADQIHRAVEKTSTVEIVRVRNVETNLEGSFEIMRKPARYRI
;
A
#
# COMPACT_ATOMS: atom_id res chain seq x y z
N MET A 1 -76.68 11.50 -38.05
CA MET A 1 -76.77 11.74 -36.60
C MET A 1 -76.41 10.48 -35.87
N GLY A 2 -75.46 10.53 -34.94
CA GLY A 2 -75.01 9.37 -34.16
C GLY A 2 -73.70 9.67 -33.45
N THR A 3 -73.77 10.27 -32.28
CA THR A 3 -72.67 10.67 -31.40
C THR A 3 -71.94 9.44 -30.82
N PRO A 4 -70.59 9.38 -30.81
CA PRO A 4 -69.87 8.43 -29.98
C PRO A 4 -69.14 9.09 -28.79
N THR A 5 -69.26 8.38 -27.69
CA THR A 5 -68.68 8.50 -26.34
C THR A 5 -67.20 8.91 -26.27
N ARG A 6 -66.89 9.91 -25.43
CA ARG A 6 -65.53 10.31 -25.02
C ARG A 6 -64.87 9.22 -24.15
N ARG A 7 -63.83 8.56 -24.66
CA ARG A 7 -62.87 7.76 -23.89
C ARG A 7 -61.79 8.68 -23.28
N LYS A 8 -61.50 8.45 -21.99
CA LYS A 8 -60.41 9.06 -21.21
C LYS A 8 -59.06 8.91 -21.93
N VAL A 9 -58.39 10.03 -22.14
CA VAL A 9 -56.95 10.10 -22.45
C VAL A 9 -56.20 9.75 -21.17
N ALA A 10 -55.63 8.55 -21.11
CA ALA A 10 -54.62 8.21 -20.12
C ALA A 10 -53.28 8.74 -20.60
N SER A 11 -52.58 9.46 -19.73
CA SER A 11 -51.26 10.02 -19.94
C SER A 11 -50.22 8.90 -20.15
N ASP A 12 -49.65 8.85 -21.35
CA ASP A 12 -48.43 8.10 -21.68
C ASP A 12 -47.21 8.69 -20.95
N ARG A 13 -47.11 8.48 -19.63
CA ARG A 13 -45.91 8.82 -18.84
C ARG A 13 -45.31 7.68 -18.02
N ASP A 14 -45.81 6.45 -18.17
CA ASP A 14 -45.24 5.25 -17.53
C ASP A 14 -44.95 4.13 -18.55
N ARG A 15 -44.31 4.49 -19.67
CA ARG A 15 -43.40 3.54 -20.33
C ARG A 15 -42.02 3.80 -19.76
N GLU A 16 -41.59 2.94 -18.84
CA GLU A 16 -40.16 2.79 -18.54
C GLU A 16 -39.43 2.64 -19.88
N LEU A 17 -38.76 3.72 -20.28
CA LEU A 17 -37.81 3.70 -21.38
C LEU A 17 -36.81 2.57 -21.05
N PRO A 18 -36.60 1.58 -21.94
CA PRO A 18 -35.51 0.64 -21.74
C PRO A 18 -34.25 1.47 -21.59
N GLU A 19 -33.48 1.25 -20.50
CA GLU A 19 -32.18 1.90 -20.29
C GLU A 19 -31.45 1.95 -21.63
N GLU A 20 -31.28 3.14 -22.19
CA GLU A 20 -30.45 3.34 -23.37
C GLU A 20 -29.13 2.64 -23.09
N THR A 21 -28.83 1.62 -23.89
CA THR A 21 -27.61 0.83 -23.77
C THR A 21 -26.46 1.74 -24.19
N SER A 22 -26.01 2.59 -23.27
CA SER A 22 -24.90 3.50 -23.51
C SER A 22 -23.74 2.66 -24.03
N ILE A 23 -23.29 2.94 -25.25
CA ILE A 23 -22.16 2.23 -25.86
C ILE A 23 -20.97 2.33 -24.88
N ARG A 24 -20.51 1.20 -24.37
CA ARG A 24 -19.43 1.13 -23.37
C ARG A 24 -18.09 1.26 -24.06
N ARG A 25 -17.73 2.49 -24.40
CA ARG A 25 -16.48 2.79 -25.11
C ARG A 25 -15.28 2.61 -24.20
N PHE A 26 -14.33 1.79 -24.62
CA PHE A 26 -13.07 1.56 -23.92
C PHE A 26 -12.01 2.54 -24.46
N ARG A 27 -11.97 3.75 -23.88
CA ARG A 27 -11.13 4.87 -24.33
C ARG A 27 -10.13 5.31 -23.25
N PRO A 28 -9.05 4.54 -23.02
CA PRO A 28 -8.00 4.94 -22.11
C PRO A 28 -7.21 6.14 -22.66
N VAL A 29 -6.70 7.00 -21.78
CA VAL A 29 -5.83 8.13 -22.12
C VAL A 29 -4.39 7.64 -22.17
N LEU A 30 -3.91 7.36 -23.39
CA LEU A 30 -2.58 6.84 -23.68
C LEU A 30 -1.77 7.82 -24.54
N THR A 31 -0.46 7.87 -24.32
CA THR A 31 0.51 8.69 -25.09
C THR A 31 1.60 7.79 -25.72
N LEU A 32 2.64 8.37 -26.34
CA LEU A 32 3.76 7.63 -26.97
C LEU A 32 3.35 6.56 -28.00
N ASN A 33 2.32 6.84 -28.81
CA ASN A 33 1.79 5.94 -29.84
C ASN A 33 1.10 4.65 -29.32
N TYR A 34 1.05 4.41 -28.00
CA TYR A 34 0.37 3.25 -27.40
C TYR A 34 -1.12 3.20 -27.74
N GLN A 35 -1.75 4.34 -28.06
CA GLN A 35 -3.14 4.35 -28.55
C GLN A 35 -3.28 3.59 -29.88
N ARG A 36 -2.32 3.72 -30.81
CA ARG A 36 -2.34 2.96 -32.07
C ARG A 36 -2.02 1.49 -31.84
N GLU A 37 -1.06 1.19 -30.96
CA GLU A 37 -0.72 -0.18 -30.57
C GLU A 37 -1.92 -0.91 -29.95
N LEU A 38 -2.66 -0.24 -29.06
CA LEU A 38 -3.89 -0.78 -28.47
C LEU A 38 -4.92 -1.14 -29.55
N HIS A 39 -5.18 -0.26 -30.52
CA HIS A 39 -6.13 -0.54 -31.60
C HIS A 39 -5.68 -1.67 -32.52
N SER A 40 -4.38 -1.79 -32.79
CA SER A 40 -3.82 -2.90 -33.58
C SER A 40 -3.97 -4.23 -32.84
N LEU A 41 -3.61 -4.25 -31.56
CA LEU A 41 -3.73 -5.43 -30.71
C LEU A 41 -5.20 -5.85 -30.52
N ALA A 42 -6.09 -4.89 -30.30
CA ALA A 42 -7.52 -5.13 -30.17
C ALA A 42 -8.12 -5.79 -31.42
N ARG A 43 -7.79 -5.30 -32.62
CA ARG A 43 -8.24 -5.92 -33.89
C ARG A 43 -7.71 -7.34 -34.06
N HIS A 44 -6.47 -7.60 -33.67
CA HIS A 44 -5.91 -8.94 -33.70
C HIS A 44 -6.63 -9.89 -32.73
N VAL A 45 -6.87 -9.43 -31.50
CA VAL A 45 -7.53 -10.21 -30.44
C VAL A 45 -9.01 -10.48 -30.73
N GLN A 46 -9.71 -9.56 -31.40
CA GLN A 46 -11.13 -9.70 -31.76
C GLN A 46 -11.41 -10.92 -32.67
N GLY A 47 -10.42 -11.37 -33.45
CA GLY A 47 -10.53 -12.55 -34.32
C GLY A 47 -10.12 -13.88 -33.68
N LEU A 48 -9.68 -13.90 -32.41
CA LEU A 48 -9.12 -15.08 -31.75
C LEU A 48 -10.09 -15.75 -30.78
N GLY A 49 -9.91 -17.05 -30.54
CA GLY A 49 -10.61 -17.76 -29.46
C GLY A 49 -10.21 -17.22 -28.08
N LYS A 50 -11.11 -17.29 -27.08
CA LYS A 50 -10.84 -16.76 -25.72
C LYS A 50 -9.50 -17.20 -25.10
N PRO A 51 -9.05 -18.47 -25.21
CA PRO A 51 -7.75 -18.90 -24.66
C PRO A 51 -6.56 -18.27 -25.40
N GLU A 52 -6.66 -18.14 -26.72
CA GLU A 52 -5.61 -17.56 -27.57
C GLU A 52 -5.52 -16.05 -27.37
N ALA A 53 -6.66 -15.37 -27.32
CA ALA A 53 -6.78 -13.96 -26.96
C ALA A 53 -6.11 -13.66 -25.60
N ALA A 54 -6.39 -14.48 -24.58
CA ALA A 54 -5.79 -14.33 -23.26
C ALA A 54 -4.27 -14.52 -23.29
N ARG A 55 -3.77 -15.47 -24.09
CA ARG A 55 -2.33 -15.72 -24.25
C ARG A 55 -1.64 -14.55 -24.96
N VAL A 56 -2.19 -14.06 -26.07
CA VAL A 56 -1.66 -12.91 -26.80
C VAL A 56 -1.58 -11.66 -25.90
N LEU A 57 -2.63 -11.40 -25.12
CA LEU A 57 -2.63 -10.29 -24.16
C LEU A 57 -1.60 -10.50 -23.04
N ALA A 58 -1.43 -11.73 -22.53
CA ALA A 58 -0.42 -12.03 -21.52
C ALA A 58 1.00 -11.80 -22.07
N ASP A 59 1.28 -12.24 -23.29
CA ASP A 59 2.58 -12.06 -23.95
C ASP A 59 2.88 -10.57 -24.21
N GLN A 60 1.88 -9.79 -24.63
CA GLN A 60 2.04 -8.34 -24.78
C GLN A 60 2.22 -7.64 -23.43
N ILE A 61 1.47 -8.02 -22.39
CA ILE A 61 1.66 -7.48 -21.03
C ILE A 61 3.08 -7.76 -20.55
N ALA A 62 3.58 -8.98 -20.73
CA ALA A 62 4.96 -9.35 -20.38
C ALA A 62 5.96 -8.47 -21.15
N LYS A 63 5.86 -8.43 -22.48
CA LYS A 63 6.74 -7.61 -23.33
C LYS A 63 6.78 -6.13 -22.93
N VAL A 64 5.62 -5.52 -22.69
CA VAL A 64 5.55 -4.09 -22.29
C VAL A 64 6.02 -3.90 -20.85
N SER A 65 5.79 -4.86 -19.96
CA SER A 65 6.28 -4.83 -18.57
C SER A 65 7.81 -4.98 -18.52
N ASP A 66 8.37 -5.83 -19.37
CA ASP A 66 9.82 -6.00 -19.54
C ASP A 66 10.42 -4.73 -20.15
N TYR A 67 9.77 -4.15 -21.17
CA TYR A 67 10.19 -2.87 -21.72
C TYR A 67 10.16 -1.76 -20.66
N ARG A 68 9.09 -1.68 -19.86
CA ARG A 68 8.99 -0.75 -18.71
C ARG A 68 10.11 -0.99 -17.70
N SER A 69 10.39 -2.25 -17.37
CA SER A 69 11.45 -2.63 -16.44
C SER A 69 12.83 -2.29 -17.00
N SER A 70 13.04 -2.47 -18.30
CA SER A 70 14.22 -2.04 -19.03
C SER A 70 14.36 -0.52 -19.00
N LEU A 71 13.30 0.24 -19.23
CA LEU A 71 13.32 1.71 -19.16
C LEU A 71 13.68 2.20 -17.74
N LEU A 72 13.11 1.56 -16.71
CA LEU A 72 13.47 1.83 -15.32
C LEU A 72 14.92 1.44 -15.02
N ALA A 73 15.39 0.30 -15.54
CA ALA A 73 16.77 -0.15 -15.41
C ALA A 73 17.76 0.76 -16.16
N SER A 74 17.30 1.41 -17.24
CA SER A 74 18.03 2.46 -17.97
C SER A 74 18.03 3.82 -17.24
N GLY A 75 17.52 3.90 -16.02
CA GLY A 75 17.61 5.09 -15.16
C GLY A 75 16.44 6.08 -15.25
N LEU A 76 15.39 5.78 -16.02
CA LEU A 76 14.20 6.63 -16.08
C LEU A 76 13.42 6.59 -14.77
N LYS A 77 12.93 7.74 -14.29
CA LYS A 77 12.17 7.80 -13.03
C LYS A 77 10.78 7.21 -13.25
N ARG A 78 10.13 6.76 -12.17
CA ARG A 78 8.77 6.20 -12.23
C ARG A 78 7.71 7.10 -12.88
N ARG A 79 7.93 8.42 -12.89
CA ARG A 79 7.04 9.39 -13.56
C ARG A 79 7.24 9.42 -15.07
N ASP A 80 8.45 9.13 -15.54
CA ASP A 80 8.81 9.20 -16.97
C ASP A 80 8.30 7.95 -17.70
N VAL A 81 8.22 6.82 -16.99
CA VAL A 81 7.58 5.59 -17.48
C VAL A 81 6.06 5.53 -17.21
N ASP A 82 5.43 6.61 -16.72
CA ASP A 82 3.98 6.67 -16.48
C ASP A 82 3.16 6.35 -17.74
N PRO A 83 3.50 6.86 -18.95
CA PRO A 83 2.84 6.44 -20.19
C PRO A 83 2.84 4.93 -20.42
N THR A 84 3.97 4.27 -20.20
CA THR A 84 4.11 2.81 -20.34
C THR A 84 3.36 2.09 -19.22
N ALA A 85 3.37 2.61 -17.99
CA ALA A 85 2.61 2.06 -16.88
C ALA A 85 1.09 2.13 -17.13
N ARG A 86 0.59 3.22 -17.73
CA ARG A 86 -0.80 3.39 -18.16
C ARG A 86 -1.17 2.36 -19.23
N TYR A 87 -0.27 2.09 -20.16
CA TYR A 87 -0.48 1.08 -21.19
C TYR A 87 -0.53 -0.34 -20.60
N VAL A 88 0.41 -0.70 -19.70
CA VAL A 88 0.38 -1.98 -18.97
C VAL A 88 -0.94 -2.16 -18.23
N ALA A 89 -1.37 -1.15 -17.46
CA ALA A 89 -2.63 -1.21 -16.72
C ALA A 89 -3.85 -1.35 -17.65
N THR A 90 -3.84 -0.67 -18.80
CA THR A 90 -4.89 -0.78 -19.82
C THR A 90 -4.99 -2.21 -20.35
N LEU A 91 -3.85 -2.82 -20.72
CA LEU A 91 -3.82 -4.20 -21.21
C LEU A 91 -4.27 -5.19 -20.14
N GLN A 92 -3.86 -4.98 -18.89
CA GLN A 92 -4.28 -5.80 -17.74
C GLN A 92 -5.79 -5.70 -17.48
N VAL A 93 -6.38 -4.50 -17.53
CA VAL A 93 -7.84 -4.30 -17.42
C VAL A 93 -8.55 -4.98 -18.58
N LEU A 94 -8.08 -4.81 -19.82
CA LEU A 94 -8.68 -5.44 -21.00
C LEU A 94 -8.64 -6.98 -20.90
N ARG A 95 -7.50 -7.55 -20.50
CA ARG A 95 -7.35 -8.99 -20.25
C ARG A 95 -8.35 -9.49 -19.22
N ASP A 96 -8.43 -8.83 -18.06
CA ASP A 96 -9.30 -9.25 -16.96
C ASP A 96 -10.79 -9.19 -17.36
N LEU A 97 -11.20 -8.18 -18.14
CA LEU A 97 -12.57 -8.05 -18.66
C LEU A 97 -12.88 -9.15 -19.70
N LEU A 98 -11.99 -9.43 -20.64
CA LEU A 98 -12.19 -10.48 -21.64
C LEU A 98 -12.28 -11.88 -21.00
N GLN A 99 -11.47 -12.14 -19.97
CA GLN A 99 -11.53 -13.38 -19.20
C GLN A 99 -12.85 -13.56 -18.43
N GLN A 100 -13.52 -12.46 -18.10
CA GLN A 100 -14.87 -12.48 -17.53
C GLN A 100 -15.99 -12.65 -18.56
N GLY A 101 -15.64 -12.76 -19.83
CA GLY A 101 -16.59 -12.92 -20.92
C GLY A 101 -17.18 -11.62 -21.45
N TRP A 102 -16.53 -10.47 -21.19
CA TRP A 102 -16.77 -9.29 -22.03
C TRP A 102 -16.31 -9.57 -23.45
N GLU A 103 -16.96 -8.95 -24.42
CA GLU A 103 -16.62 -9.11 -25.84
C GLU A 103 -16.09 -7.79 -26.39
N LEU A 104 -14.97 -7.86 -27.11
CA LEU A 104 -14.34 -6.71 -27.73
C LEU A 104 -14.88 -6.52 -29.14
N ARG A 105 -15.40 -5.33 -29.42
CA ARG A 105 -15.75 -4.87 -30.77
C ARG A 105 -15.06 -3.55 -31.07
N SER A 106 -15.01 -3.19 -32.35
CA SER A 106 -14.54 -1.89 -32.81
C SER A 106 -15.53 -1.28 -33.79
N ASP A 107 -15.71 0.03 -33.74
CA ASP A 107 -16.39 0.85 -34.74
C ASP A 107 -15.45 1.98 -35.22
N ASP A 108 -15.98 2.86 -36.08
CA ASP A 108 -15.24 4.02 -36.63
C ASP A 108 -14.80 5.02 -35.54
N GLU A 109 -15.41 4.94 -34.36
CA GLU A 109 -15.18 5.81 -33.22
C GLU A 109 -14.31 5.16 -32.11
N GLY A 110 -13.83 3.91 -32.31
CA GLY A 110 -12.87 3.24 -31.45
C GLY A 110 -13.33 1.88 -30.87
N LEU A 111 -12.80 1.52 -29.71
CA LEU A 111 -13.06 0.22 -29.06
C LEU A 111 -14.32 0.24 -28.20
N ILE A 112 -15.12 -0.82 -28.31
CA ILE A 112 -16.35 -1.06 -27.56
C ILE A 112 -16.20 -2.38 -26.81
N LEU A 113 -16.53 -2.39 -25.52
CA LEU A 113 -16.59 -3.60 -24.71
C LEU A 113 -18.04 -3.93 -24.37
N ASP A 114 -18.56 -5.01 -24.94
CA ASP A 114 -19.89 -5.51 -24.65
C ASP A 114 -19.86 -6.36 -23.37
N SER A 115 -20.79 -6.06 -22.46
CA SER A 115 -20.91 -6.78 -21.20
C SER A 115 -21.38 -8.22 -21.44
N PRO A 116 -20.94 -9.19 -20.62
CA PRO A 116 -21.40 -10.58 -20.71
C PRO A 116 -22.92 -10.75 -20.56
N ASP A 117 -23.64 -9.79 -19.95
CA ASP A 117 -25.10 -9.79 -19.88
C ASP A 117 -25.77 -9.78 -21.27
N ARG A 118 -25.13 -9.16 -22.28
CA ARG A 118 -25.64 -9.13 -23.65
C ARG A 118 -25.51 -10.50 -24.31
N ALA A 119 -24.34 -11.13 -24.18
CA ALA A 119 -24.12 -12.51 -24.62
C ALA A 119 -25.01 -13.51 -23.86
N LEU A 120 -25.25 -13.33 -22.55
CA LEU A 120 -26.17 -14.16 -21.76
C LEU A 120 -27.65 -13.97 -22.14
N SER A 121 -28.02 -12.80 -22.67
CA SER A 121 -29.36 -12.55 -23.21
C SER A 121 -29.58 -13.20 -24.58
N GLU A 122 -28.50 -13.35 -25.37
CA GLU A 122 -28.50 -14.02 -26.67
C GLU A 122 -28.34 -15.55 -26.54
N ILE A 123 -27.64 -16.03 -25.49
CA ILE A 123 -27.57 -17.45 -25.12
C ILE A 123 -28.89 -17.86 -24.45
N ARG A 124 -29.90 -18.18 -25.27
CA ARG A 124 -31.08 -18.98 -24.90
C ARG A 124 -30.73 -20.44 -24.59
N ASP A 125 -29.60 -20.74 -23.94
CA ASP A 125 -29.26 -22.12 -23.57
C ASP A 125 -30.11 -22.52 -22.33
N PRO A 126 -31.02 -23.50 -22.45
CA PRO A 126 -31.96 -23.84 -21.39
C PRO A 126 -31.32 -24.56 -20.19
N ASP A 127 -30.08 -25.03 -20.26
CA ASP A 127 -29.43 -25.79 -19.18
C ASP A 127 -28.82 -24.89 -18.08
N PRO A 128 -29.37 -24.91 -16.84
CA PRO A 128 -28.85 -24.14 -15.72
C PRO A 128 -27.45 -24.56 -15.24
N GLU A 129 -27.04 -25.82 -15.40
CA GLU A 129 -25.73 -26.28 -14.92
C GLU A 129 -24.60 -25.79 -15.83
N ARG A 130 -24.82 -25.77 -17.15
CA ARG A 130 -23.86 -25.21 -18.11
C ARG A 130 -23.60 -23.71 -17.86
N ARG A 131 -24.64 -22.94 -17.53
CA ARG A 131 -24.50 -21.53 -17.12
C ARG A 131 -23.70 -21.35 -15.82
N LYS A 132 -23.90 -22.22 -14.83
CA LYS A 132 -23.10 -22.21 -13.58
C LYS A 132 -21.64 -22.56 -13.85
N GLU A 133 -21.39 -23.50 -14.75
CA GLU A 133 -20.04 -23.93 -15.11
C GLU A 133 -19.25 -22.81 -15.81
N VAL A 134 -19.88 -22.07 -16.72
CA VAL A 134 -19.28 -20.86 -17.34
C VAL A 134 -18.88 -19.83 -16.28
N LEU A 135 -19.74 -19.59 -15.28
CA LEU A 135 -19.43 -18.69 -14.17
C LEU A 135 -18.37 -19.24 -13.21
N ARG A 136 -18.31 -20.56 -12.98
CA ARG A 136 -17.23 -21.18 -12.19
C ARG A 136 -15.88 -20.94 -12.85
N ARG A 137 -15.81 -21.17 -14.17
CA ARG A 137 -14.61 -20.94 -14.96
C ARG A 137 -14.18 -19.47 -14.96
N SER A 138 -15.12 -18.52 -15.02
CA SER A 138 -14.75 -17.10 -14.95
C SER A 138 -14.16 -16.69 -13.59
N PHE A 139 -14.62 -17.32 -12.48
CA PHE A 139 -14.04 -17.08 -11.16
C PHE A 139 -12.78 -17.93 -10.85
N SER A 140 -12.60 -19.07 -11.53
CA SER A 140 -11.47 -19.98 -11.26
C SER A 140 -10.13 -19.29 -11.51
N PHE A 141 -10.01 -18.47 -12.55
CA PHE A 141 -8.80 -17.72 -12.85
C PHE A 141 -8.30 -16.85 -11.67
N ALA A 142 -9.21 -16.10 -11.03
CA ALA A 142 -8.84 -15.23 -9.91
C ALA A 142 -8.40 -16.04 -8.69
N ARG A 143 -9.00 -17.23 -8.48
CA ARG A 143 -8.57 -18.17 -7.45
C ARG A 143 -7.22 -18.82 -7.80
N GLU A 144 -7.04 -19.28 -9.03
CA GLU A 144 -5.82 -19.93 -9.51
C GLU A 144 -4.62 -18.99 -9.37
N LYS A 145 -4.78 -17.71 -9.76
CA LYS A 145 -3.78 -16.66 -9.48
C LYS A 145 -3.51 -16.50 -7.98
N GLN A 146 -4.54 -16.48 -7.13
CA GLN A 146 -4.36 -16.40 -5.67
C GLN A 146 -3.62 -17.63 -5.11
N LEU A 147 -3.88 -18.82 -5.63
CA LEU A 147 -3.18 -20.05 -5.24
C LEU A 147 -1.70 -19.98 -5.67
N ALA A 148 -1.43 -19.46 -6.86
CA ALA A 148 -0.08 -19.27 -7.39
C ALA A 148 0.74 -18.20 -6.63
N GLU A 149 0.13 -17.34 -5.82
CA GLU A 149 0.86 -16.39 -4.97
C GLU A 149 1.83 -17.12 -4.03
N PRO A 150 3.11 -16.70 -3.92
CA PRO A 150 4.11 -17.40 -3.12
C PRO A 150 3.70 -17.56 -1.65
N ALA A 151 3.01 -16.57 -1.06
CA ALA A 151 2.53 -16.65 0.32
C ALA A 151 1.45 -17.74 0.50
N THR A 152 0.47 -17.80 -0.40
CA THR A 152 -0.62 -18.78 -0.37
C THR A 152 -0.11 -20.19 -0.65
N SER A 153 0.76 -20.34 -1.65
CA SER A 153 1.43 -21.61 -1.97
C SER A 153 2.22 -22.15 -0.78
N ARG A 154 3.01 -21.31 -0.09
CA ARG A 154 3.75 -21.70 1.13
C ARG A 154 2.82 -22.11 2.26
N PHE A 155 1.71 -21.38 2.46
CA PHE A 155 0.71 -21.70 3.48
C PHE A 155 0.05 -23.07 3.24
N ILE A 156 -0.40 -23.36 2.02
CA ILE A 156 -1.02 -24.65 1.66
C ILE A 156 -0.06 -25.79 1.93
N ARG A 157 1.19 -25.69 1.44
CA ARG A 157 2.22 -26.71 1.66
C ARG A 157 2.55 -26.89 3.15
N TYR A 158 2.57 -25.81 3.93
CA TYR A 158 2.76 -25.90 5.39
C TYR A 158 1.62 -26.66 6.08
N MET A 159 0.36 -26.35 5.75
CA MET A 159 -0.80 -27.02 6.34
C MET A 159 -0.80 -28.53 6.04
N GLU A 160 -0.50 -28.89 4.79
CA GLU A 160 -0.41 -30.29 4.39
C GLU A 160 0.78 -31.01 5.05
N LYS A 161 1.94 -30.34 5.20
CA LYS A 161 3.06 -30.89 5.97
C LYS A 161 2.68 -31.14 7.44
N LYS A 162 1.83 -30.28 7.99
CA LYS A 162 1.30 -30.38 9.36
C LYS A 162 0.12 -31.35 9.50
N ARG A 163 -0.06 -32.22 8.52
CA ARG A 163 -1.04 -33.30 8.53
C ARG A 163 -2.49 -32.81 8.67
N VAL A 164 -2.83 -31.73 7.97
CA VAL A 164 -4.22 -31.24 7.89
C VAL A 164 -5.17 -32.31 7.31
N ASP A 165 -4.66 -33.29 6.56
CA ASP A 165 -5.40 -34.48 6.08
C ASP A 165 -6.09 -35.25 7.21
N LEU A 166 -5.52 -35.27 8.42
CA LEU A 166 -6.11 -35.93 9.60
C LEU A 166 -7.42 -35.31 10.09
N LEU A 167 -7.77 -34.14 9.56
CA LEU A 167 -9.02 -33.43 9.84
C LEU A 167 -10.08 -33.68 8.75
N PHE A 168 -9.80 -34.49 7.74
CA PHE A 168 -10.73 -34.84 6.68
C PHE A 168 -11.12 -36.32 6.79
N THR A 169 -12.37 -36.62 6.41
CA THR A 169 -12.86 -37.98 6.34
C THR A 169 -12.49 -38.59 4.99
N ASP A 170 -12.04 -39.84 4.99
CA ASP A 170 -11.85 -40.59 3.75
C ASP A 170 -13.21 -40.98 3.14
N GLY A 171 -13.32 -40.87 1.82
CA GLY A 171 -14.54 -41.19 1.09
C GLY A 171 -15.01 -42.63 1.29
N ALA A 172 -14.09 -43.59 1.28
CA ALA A 172 -14.43 -45.00 1.46
C ALA A 172 -14.91 -45.31 2.89
N GLU A 173 -14.29 -44.68 3.88
CA GLU A 173 -14.74 -44.76 5.28
C GLU A 173 -16.17 -44.24 5.43
N LEU A 174 -16.46 -43.05 4.89
CA LEU A 174 -17.79 -42.46 5.01
C LEU A 174 -18.85 -43.30 4.29
N ALA A 175 -18.55 -43.80 3.09
CA ALA A 175 -19.45 -44.65 2.33
C ALA A 175 -19.76 -45.95 3.10
N GLN A 176 -18.73 -46.63 3.61
CA GLN A 176 -18.88 -47.87 4.38
C GLN A 176 -19.71 -47.64 5.64
N ARG A 177 -19.46 -46.53 6.36
CA ARG A 177 -20.20 -46.19 7.59
C ARG A 177 -21.68 -45.95 7.31
N LEU A 178 -22.01 -45.25 6.24
CA LEU A 178 -23.38 -45.00 5.80
C LEU A 178 -24.10 -46.27 5.29
N GLU A 179 -23.37 -47.20 4.68
CA GLU A 179 -23.90 -48.50 4.25
C GLU A 179 -24.17 -49.44 5.44
N THR A 180 -23.22 -49.47 6.39
CA THR A 180 -23.27 -50.38 7.55
C THR A 180 -24.33 -49.97 8.55
N SER A 181 -24.46 -48.66 8.83
CA SER A 181 -25.49 -48.19 9.76
C SER A 181 -26.90 -48.41 9.21
N ARG A 182 -27.08 -48.49 7.88
CA ARG A 182 -28.37 -48.41 7.17
C ARG A 182 -29.24 -47.23 7.62
N ASP A 183 -28.65 -46.27 8.33
CA ASP A 183 -29.30 -45.23 9.11
C ASP A 183 -28.49 -43.92 9.00
N PRO A 184 -29.14 -42.76 8.74
CA PRO A 184 -28.51 -41.44 8.80
C PRO A 184 -27.80 -41.09 10.14
N ASP A 185 -27.92 -41.90 11.19
CA ASP A 185 -27.17 -41.77 12.46
C ASP A 185 -25.65 -41.98 12.36
N GLY A 186 -25.16 -42.53 11.24
CA GLY A 186 -23.72 -42.71 10.98
C GLY A 186 -22.91 -41.41 10.88
N ILE A 187 -23.57 -40.25 10.79
CA ILE A 187 -22.95 -38.92 10.79
C ILE A 187 -23.56 -38.11 11.93
N ARG A 188 -22.74 -37.50 12.79
CA ARG A 188 -23.21 -36.65 13.90
C ARG A 188 -22.66 -35.22 13.75
N PRO A 189 -23.35 -34.33 13.02
CA PRO A 189 -22.88 -32.97 12.83
C PRO A 189 -22.87 -32.17 14.13
N GLU A 190 -21.80 -31.41 14.33
CA GLU A 190 -21.62 -30.49 15.45
C GLU A 190 -21.09 -29.14 14.94
N LEU A 191 -21.45 -28.07 15.63
CA LEU A 191 -21.11 -26.70 15.29
C LEU A 191 -20.05 -26.15 16.25
N ASP A 192 -18.85 -25.91 15.74
CA ASP A 192 -17.73 -25.36 16.52
C ASP A 192 -17.48 -23.90 16.12
N LEU A 193 -17.67 -22.96 17.06
CA LEU A 193 -17.24 -21.57 16.91
C LEU A 193 -15.71 -21.48 17.05
N ILE A 194 -15.04 -20.81 16.12
CA ILE A 194 -13.61 -20.55 16.22
C ILE A 194 -13.35 -19.38 17.17
N GLU A 195 -12.75 -19.68 18.32
CA GLU A 195 -12.26 -18.68 19.26
C GLU A 195 -10.83 -18.21 18.91
N PRO A 196 -10.48 -16.95 19.23
CA PRO A 196 -9.13 -16.44 18.99
C PRO A 196 -8.06 -17.31 19.65
N GLY A 197 -7.06 -17.75 18.88
CA GLY A 197 -5.96 -18.59 19.39
C GLY A 197 -6.29 -20.07 19.57
N ALA A 198 -7.53 -20.50 19.34
CA ALA A 198 -7.94 -21.90 19.48
C ALA A 198 -7.15 -22.82 18.52
N LYS A 199 -6.71 -23.95 19.04
CA LYS A 199 -5.94 -24.97 18.30
C LYS A 199 -6.70 -26.29 18.26
N ASP A 200 -6.54 -27.00 17.17
CA ASP A 200 -7.01 -28.37 17.03
C ASP A 200 -6.19 -29.29 17.97
N PRO A 201 -6.83 -30.08 18.84
CA PRO A 201 -6.12 -30.93 19.81
C PRO A 201 -5.22 -32.01 19.20
N ARG A 202 -5.55 -32.48 17.98
CA ARG A 202 -4.85 -33.60 17.33
C ARG A 202 -3.65 -33.15 16.52
N THR A 203 -3.82 -32.06 15.77
CA THR A 203 -2.80 -31.55 14.83
C THR A 203 -1.99 -30.38 15.41
N GLY A 204 -2.48 -29.73 16.47
CA GLY A 204 -1.91 -28.49 17.02
C GLY A 204 -2.05 -27.27 16.11
N LEU A 205 -2.76 -27.41 14.98
CA LEU A 205 -3.02 -26.33 14.03
C LEU A 205 -3.99 -25.32 14.61
N LEU A 206 -3.80 -24.03 14.30
CA LEU A 206 -4.79 -23.01 14.64
C LEU A 206 -6.09 -23.30 13.87
N LEU A 207 -7.24 -23.32 14.57
CA LEU A 207 -8.54 -23.57 13.94
C LEU A 207 -8.84 -22.54 12.85
N GLN A 208 -8.37 -21.30 13.02
CA GLN A 208 -8.46 -20.25 11.99
C GLN A 208 -7.68 -20.62 10.71
N ASP A 209 -6.53 -21.26 10.82
CA ASP A 209 -5.74 -21.71 9.66
C ASP A 209 -6.37 -22.94 9.00
N VAL A 210 -6.96 -23.84 9.79
CA VAL A 210 -7.78 -24.95 9.27
C VAL A 210 -8.96 -24.41 8.44
N TRP A 211 -9.67 -23.41 8.96
CA TRP A 211 -10.76 -22.74 8.23
C TRP A 211 -10.24 -22.07 6.93
N ARG A 212 -9.09 -21.39 6.98
CA ARG A 212 -8.47 -20.75 5.80
C ARG A 212 -8.07 -21.77 4.74
N TYR A 213 -7.46 -22.89 5.14
CA TYR A 213 -7.12 -23.99 4.24
C TYR A 213 -8.38 -24.54 3.55
N ALA A 214 -9.41 -24.86 4.33
CA ALA A 214 -10.70 -25.30 3.81
C ALA A 214 -11.32 -24.28 2.82
N ARG A 215 -11.19 -22.98 3.10
CA ARG A 215 -11.76 -21.95 2.23
C ARG A 215 -11.19 -21.94 0.80
N HIS A 216 -9.98 -22.46 0.58
CA HIS A 216 -9.37 -22.53 -0.75
C HIS A 216 -10.01 -23.56 -1.70
N TYR A 217 -10.92 -24.43 -1.22
CA TYR A 217 -11.70 -25.33 -2.08
C TYR A 217 -12.79 -24.64 -2.92
N TRP A 218 -13.13 -23.37 -2.64
CA TRP A 218 -14.17 -22.63 -3.35
C TRP A 218 -13.60 -21.71 -4.43
N SER A 219 -14.31 -21.58 -5.55
CA SER A 219 -13.91 -20.79 -6.74
C SER A 219 -13.75 -19.28 -6.51
N ILE A 220 -14.40 -18.69 -5.50
CA ILE A 220 -14.23 -17.26 -5.18
C ILE A 220 -12.96 -17.07 -4.33
N PRO A 221 -12.05 -16.14 -4.68
CA PRO A 221 -10.87 -15.86 -3.87
C PRO A 221 -11.22 -15.39 -2.45
N TYR A 222 -10.43 -15.79 -1.46
CA TYR A 222 -10.63 -15.41 -0.07
C TYR A 222 -9.97 -14.07 0.26
N ARG A 223 -10.69 -13.18 0.95
CA ARG A 223 -10.14 -11.94 1.53
C ARG A 223 -10.76 -11.72 2.91
N SER A 224 -9.95 -11.27 3.87
CA SER A 224 -10.44 -10.88 5.19
C SER A 224 -11.27 -9.61 5.10
N THR A 225 -12.48 -9.63 5.64
CA THR A 225 -13.36 -8.46 5.77
C THR A 225 -13.19 -7.82 7.15
N PRO A 226 -12.95 -6.51 7.26
CA PRO A 226 -12.90 -5.84 8.57
C PRO A 226 -14.30 -5.80 9.21
N GLY A 227 -14.34 -5.79 10.55
CA GLY A 227 -15.57 -5.72 11.34
C GLY A 227 -15.95 -7.05 12.02
N ARG A 228 -17.25 -7.24 12.27
CA ARG A 228 -17.76 -8.45 12.94
C ARG A 228 -17.60 -9.64 12.02
N ASN A 229 -16.88 -10.66 12.50
CA ASN A 229 -16.76 -11.95 11.83
C ASN A 229 -16.87 -13.08 12.86
N MET A 230 -17.64 -14.10 12.53
CA MET A 230 -17.74 -15.35 13.28
C MET A 230 -17.47 -16.49 12.33
N PHE A 231 -16.46 -17.30 12.62
CA PHE A 231 -16.06 -18.42 11.79
C PHE A 231 -16.49 -19.72 12.48
N TYR A 232 -17.08 -20.63 11.72
CA TYR A 232 -17.57 -21.91 12.20
C TYR A 232 -16.93 -23.06 11.43
N LEU A 233 -16.56 -24.10 12.17
CA LEU A 233 -16.27 -25.43 11.65
C LEU A 233 -17.48 -26.31 11.92
N ILE A 234 -17.93 -27.06 10.92
CA ILE A 234 -18.96 -28.07 11.09
C ILE A 234 -18.21 -29.41 11.10
N ARG A 235 -18.30 -30.15 12.19
CA ARG A 235 -17.54 -31.40 12.41
C ARG A 235 -18.45 -32.60 12.55
N ASP A 236 -17.94 -33.78 12.20
CA ASP A 236 -18.64 -35.05 12.37
C ASP A 236 -18.21 -35.74 13.67
N ALA A 237 -18.97 -35.52 14.74
CA ALA A 237 -18.74 -36.12 16.05
C ALA A 237 -19.06 -37.62 16.13
N ALA A 238 -19.42 -38.28 15.03
CA ALA A 238 -19.57 -39.74 15.01
C ALA A 238 -18.20 -40.46 15.06
N LEU A 239 -17.13 -39.76 14.66
CA LEU A 239 -15.75 -40.25 14.81
C LEU A 239 -15.04 -39.52 15.96
N SER A 240 -14.19 -40.25 16.68
CA SER A 240 -13.41 -39.70 17.81
C SER A 240 -12.52 -38.51 17.44
N HIS A 241 -12.07 -38.44 16.19
CA HIS A 241 -11.23 -37.35 15.68
C HIS A 241 -12.00 -36.17 15.09
N ARG A 242 -13.34 -36.20 15.11
CA ARG A 242 -14.25 -35.10 14.72
C ARG A 242 -13.84 -34.41 13.40
N PRO A 243 -13.82 -35.12 12.26
CA PRO A 243 -13.36 -34.55 10.98
C PRO A 243 -14.30 -33.45 10.48
N LEU A 244 -13.80 -32.63 9.56
CA LEU A 244 -14.49 -31.49 9.00
C LEU A 244 -15.52 -31.91 7.95
N MET A 245 -16.76 -31.50 8.16
CA MET A 245 -17.85 -31.64 7.20
C MET A 245 -18.01 -30.39 6.33
N GLY A 246 -17.67 -29.22 6.86
CA GLY A 246 -17.91 -27.96 6.19
C GLY A 246 -17.47 -26.76 7.01
N ILE A 247 -17.56 -25.59 6.39
CA ILE A 247 -17.23 -24.31 7.01
C ILE A 247 -18.35 -23.29 6.76
N ALA A 248 -18.57 -22.43 7.75
CA ALA A 248 -19.42 -21.26 7.59
C ALA A 248 -18.73 -20.03 8.18
N ALA A 249 -19.14 -18.84 7.71
CA ALA A 249 -18.78 -17.60 8.36
C ALA A 249 -19.91 -16.58 8.27
N LEU A 250 -20.20 -15.93 9.40
CA LEU A 250 -21.07 -14.77 9.49
C LEU A 250 -20.22 -13.51 9.55
N GLY A 251 -20.51 -12.54 8.69
CA GLY A 251 -19.86 -11.24 8.60
C GLY A 251 -20.85 -10.08 8.71
N ASN A 252 -20.32 -8.86 8.69
CA ASN A 252 -21.14 -7.65 8.59
C ASN A 252 -21.95 -7.64 7.27
N PRO A 253 -23.25 -7.33 7.31
CA PRO A 253 -24.04 -7.14 6.10
C PRO A 253 -23.56 -5.94 5.27
N VAL A 254 -23.56 -6.06 3.94
CA VAL A 254 -23.30 -4.94 3.03
C VAL A 254 -24.33 -3.82 3.24
N LEU A 255 -23.92 -2.59 3.58
CA LEU A 255 -24.85 -1.51 3.94
C LEU A 255 -25.76 -1.05 2.77
N VAL A 256 -25.31 -1.16 1.53
CA VAL A 256 -26.04 -0.69 0.33
C VAL A 256 -26.64 -1.89 -0.40
N SER A 257 -27.92 -2.18 -0.17
CA SER A 257 -28.66 -3.25 -0.86
C SER A 257 -30.14 -2.89 -0.93
N SER A 258 -30.56 -2.26 -2.03
CA SER A 258 -31.95 -1.82 -2.25
C SER A 258 -32.96 -2.95 -2.03
N LYS A 259 -32.69 -4.14 -2.59
CA LYS A 259 -33.59 -5.31 -2.46
C LYS A 259 -33.75 -5.82 -1.02
N ARG A 260 -32.69 -5.73 -0.20
CA ARG A 260 -32.78 -6.07 1.22
C ARG A 260 -33.52 -4.99 2.00
N ASP A 261 -33.21 -3.74 1.69
CA ASP A 261 -33.83 -2.59 2.33
C ASP A 261 -35.36 -2.59 2.05
N ASP A 262 -35.77 -2.90 0.83
CA ASP A 262 -37.18 -3.14 0.47
C ASP A 262 -37.80 -4.30 1.26
N PHE A 263 -37.09 -5.42 1.41
CA PHE A 263 -37.61 -6.61 2.11
C PHE A 263 -37.89 -6.35 3.59
N PHE A 264 -36.97 -5.66 4.29
CA PHE A 264 -37.15 -5.33 5.71
C PHE A 264 -37.99 -4.08 5.96
N GLY A 265 -38.40 -3.34 4.91
CA GLY A 265 -39.23 -2.14 5.04
C GLY A 265 -38.44 -0.86 5.32
N TRP A 266 -37.16 -0.81 4.98
CA TRP A 266 -36.29 0.37 5.14
C TRP A 266 -36.33 1.33 3.95
N SER A 267 -37.06 1.01 2.89
CA SER A 267 -37.33 1.94 1.79
C SER A 267 -38.71 2.58 1.96
N VAL A 268 -38.86 3.82 1.50
CA VAL A 268 -40.14 4.55 1.58
C VAL A 268 -41.27 3.77 0.89
N SER A 269 -40.99 3.13 -0.25
CA SER A 269 -41.98 2.34 -0.99
C SER A 269 -42.42 1.07 -0.24
N ALA A 270 -41.48 0.35 0.38
CA ALA A 270 -41.81 -0.84 1.16
C ALA A 270 -42.45 -0.50 2.50
N PHE A 271 -42.05 0.61 3.10
CA PHE A 271 -42.64 1.15 4.32
C PHE A 271 -44.07 1.61 4.07
N SER A 272 -44.34 2.35 2.99
CA SER A 272 -45.71 2.73 2.61
C SER A 272 -46.64 1.50 2.46
N ARG A 273 -46.19 0.45 1.75
CA ARG A 273 -46.93 -0.83 1.67
C ARG A 273 -47.11 -1.55 3.02
N TYR A 274 -46.19 -1.33 3.97
CA TYR A 274 -46.31 -1.88 5.31
C TYR A 274 -47.40 -1.17 6.13
N LEU A 275 -47.61 0.12 5.89
CA LEU A 275 -48.61 0.94 6.59
C LEU A 275 -50.04 0.65 6.11
N THR A 276 -50.25 0.34 4.82
CA THR A 276 -51.60 0.15 4.24
C THR A 276 -52.43 -0.97 4.88
N THR A 277 -51.80 -1.89 5.62
CA THR A 277 -52.47 -3.02 6.27
C THR A 277 -52.56 -2.86 7.80
N ARG A 278 -52.36 -1.63 8.32
CA ARG A 278 -52.26 -1.36 9.77
C ARG A 278 -53.46 -0.57 10.27
N SER A 279 -53.78 -0.77 11.55
CA SER A 279 -54.83 -0.02 12.23
C SER A 279 -54.41 1.44 12.45
N ALA A 280 -55.37 2.34 12.68
CA ALA A 280 -55.05 3.73 13.02
C ALA A 280 -54.18 3.84 14.28
N GLU A 281 -54.41 2.97 15.27
CA GLU A 281 -53.60 2.88 16.49
C GLU A 281 -52.15 2.47 16.18
N ASP A 282 -51.95 1.48 15.30
CA ASP A 282 -50.62 1.08 14.83
C ASP A 282 -49.91 2.21 14.10
N LEU A 283 -50.61 2.96 13.25
CA LEU A 283 -50.05 4.09 12.52
C LEU A 283 -49.56 5.19 13.47
N ALA A 284 -50.37 5.54 14.47
CA ALA A 284 -49.99 6.50 15.50
C ALA A 284 -48.75 6.02 16.29
N ARG A 285 -48.71 4.74 16.67
CA ARG A 285 -47.55 4.13 17.34
C ARG A 285 -46.29 4.17 16.47
N ILE A 286 -46.41 3.89 15.17
CA ILE A 286 -45.29 3.93 14.23
C ILE A 286 -44.79 5.37 14.04
N ALA A 287 -45.69 6.34 13.89
CA ALA A 287 -45.34 7.75 13.77
C ALA A 287 -44.60 8.26 15.02
N ALA A 288 -45.10 7.91 16.21
CA ALA A 288 -44.42 8.19 17.48
C ALA A 288 -43.02 7.57 17.51
N HIS A 289 -42.88 6.31 17.09
CA HIS A 289 -41.58 5.64 17.03
C HIS A 289 -40.59 6.29 16.05
N LEU A 290 -41.06 6.82 14.90
CA LEU A 290 -40.20 7.57 13.97
C LEU A 290 -39.70 8.86 14.62
N CYS A 291 -40.56 9.60 15.32
CA CYS A 291 -40.20 10.83 16.03
C CYS A 291 -39.23 10.56 17.18
N GLU A 292 -39.52 9.56 18.01
CA GLU A 292 -38.66 9.09 19.10
C GLU A 292 -37.28 8.67 18.56
N THR A 293 -37.25 7.91 17.46
CA THR A 293 -35.99 7.49 16.85
C THR A 293 -35.14 8.68 16.39
N LEU A 294 -35.75 9.72 15.83
CA LEU A 294 -35.04 10.94 15.43
C LEU A 294 -34.55 11.71 16.66
N ALA A 295 -35.39 11.90 17.67
CA ALA A 295 -35.05 12.59 18.93
C ALA A 295 -33.87 11.89 19.64
N GLU A 296 -33.97 10.59 19.88
CA GLU A 296 -32.87 9.79 20.45
C GLU A 296 -31.59 9.90 19.63
N SER A 297 -31.71 9.91 18.29
CA SER A 297 -30.54 10.00 17.40
C SER A 297 -29.88 11.39 17.44
N ILE A 298 -30.65 12.44 17.72
CA ILE A 298 -30.14 13.80 17.93
C ILE A 298 -29.38 13.86 19.26
N GLU A 299 -29.96 13.31 20.33
CA GLU A 299 -29.35 13.24 21.67
C GLU A 299 -28.12 12.32 21.73
N GLU A 300 -28.05 11.28 20.90
CA GLU A 300 -26.88 10.40 20.80
C GLU A 300 -25.65 11.14 20.25
N ILE A 301 -25.81 12.22 19.48
CA ILE A 301 -24.70 12.96 18.87
C ILE A 301 -24.09 13.97 19.86
N TYR A 302 -22.76 14.05 19.92
CA TYR A 302 -22.08 15.11 20.67
C TYR A 302 -22.38 16.47 20.02
N THR A 303 -22.99 17.41 20.76
CA THR A 303 -23.49 18.69 20.21
C THR A 303 -22.89 19.95 20.83
N GLU A 304 -22.13 19.85 21.92
CA GLU A 304 -21.63 21.02 22.69
C GLU A 304 -20.84 22.03 21.85
N ASP A 305 -20.09 21.55 20.83
CA ASP A 305 -19.30 22.38 19.91
C ASP A 305 -20.05 22.77 18.63
N LEU A 306 -21.27 22.24 18.43
CA LEU A 306 -22.09 22.45 17.22
C LEU A 306 -23.28 23.37 17.49
N LEU A 307 -23.94 23.21 18.63
CA LEU A 307 -25.12 23.99 19.06
C LEU A 307 -24.71 25.02 20.12
N ALA A 308 -25.31 26.22 20.08
CA ALA A 308 -25.02 27.24 21.08
C ALA A 308 -25.67 26.88 22.43
N PRO A 309 -25.01 27.09 23.58
CA PRO A 309 -25.62 26.90 24.89
C PRO A 309 -26.89 27.76 25.02
N GLY A 310 -28.04 27.13 25.30
CA GLY A 310 -29.31 27.83 25.58
C GLY A 310 -30.22 28.12 24.38
N LEU A 311 -29.80 27.90 23.12
CA LEU A 311 -30.72 27.93 21.96
C LEU A 311 -31.21 26.50 21.67
N GLY A 312 -32.46 26.21 22.01
CA GLY A 312 -33.11 24.96 21.63
C GLY A 312 -33.26 24.91 20.10
N TRP A 313 -32.68 23.89 19.46
CA TRP A 313 -32.79 23.67 18.01
C TRP A 313 -34.24 23.55 17.52
N GLN A 314 -35.17 23.24 18.42
CA GLN A 314 -36.61 23.15 18.16
C GLN A 314 -37.26 24.51 17.87
N ALA A 315 -36.75 25.60 18.44
CA ALA A 315 -37.33 26.94 18.28
C ALA A 315 -37.06 27.52 16.87
N ASP A 316 -35.90 27.21 16.29
CA ASP A 316 -35.56 27.58 14.91
C ASP A 316 -34.69 26.49 14.26
N TRP A 317 -35.37 25.43 13.83
CA TRP A 317 -34.72 24.27 13.23
C TRP A 317 -34.10 24.60 11.87
N ARG A 318 -34.68 25.53 11.10
CA ARG A 318 -34.19 25.92 9.76
C ARG A 318 -32.84 26.62 9.85
N HIS A 319 -32.72 27.63 10.72
CA HIS A 319 -31.45 28.31 10.95
C HIS A 319 -30.38 27.35 11.51
N THR A 320 -30.79 26.44 12.42
CA THR A 320 -29.89 25.42 12.96
C THR A 320 -29.33 24.51 11.87
N VAL A 321 -30.17 24.04 10.94
CA VAL A 321 -29.74 23.21 9.79
C VAL A 321 -28.78 23.97 8.90
N GLU A 322 -29.04 25.24 8.59
CA GLU A 322 -28.15 26.06 7.75
C GLU A 322 -26.75 26.20 8.36
N ARG A 323 -26.69 26.49 9.68
CA ARG A 323 -25.44 26.55 10.43
C ARG A 323 -24.71 25.20 10.41
N LEU A 324 -25.39 24.09 10.62
CA LEU A 324 -24.76 22.76 10.59
C LEU A 324 -24.21 22.42 9.19
N ARG A 325 -24.94 22.78 8.13
CA ARG A 325 -24.48 22.62 6.73
C ARG A 325 -23.28 23.49 6.39
N SER A 326 -23.14 24.67 7.01
CA SER A 326 -21.95 25.52 6.82
C SER A 326 -20.72 24.90 7.49
N VAL A 327 -20.87 24.35 8.71
CA VAL A 327 -19.82 23.60 9.42
C VAL A 327 -19.40 22.35 8.63
N GLU A 328 -20.35 21.57 8.11
CA GLU A 328 -20.08 20.40 7.26
C GLU A 328 -19.24 20.78 6.03
N ARG A 329 -19.65 21.84 5.30
CA ARG A 329 -18.93 22.33 4.11
C ARG A 329 -17.53 22.83 4.43
N ARG A 330 -17.36 23.59 5.52
CA ARG A 330 -16.05 24.09 5.96
C ARG A 330 -15.11 22.94 6.34
N SER A 331 -15.56 22.02 7.21
CA SER A 331 -14.75 20.89 7.67
C SER A 331 -14.35 19.96 6.52
N SER A 332 -15.24 19.74 5.55
CA SER A 332 -14.94 18.98 4.33
C SER A 332 -13.83 19.62 3.48
N ARG A 333 -13.84 20.96 3.35
CA ARG A 333 -12.80 21.71 2.64
C ARG A 333 -11.47 21.67 3.39
N GLU A 334 -11.47 21.91 4.69
CA GLU A 334 -10.29 21.82 5.56
C GLU A 334 -9.64 20.43 5.49
N ARG A 335 -10.47 19.37 5.60
CA ARG A 335 -10.02 17.99 5.44
C ARG A 335 -9.40 17.75 4.07
N ARG A 336 -10.06 18.18 2.99
CA ARG A 336 -9.56 18.02 1.63
C ARG A 336 -8.24 18.77 1.42
N HIS A 337 -8.09 19.97 1.99
CA HIS A 337 -6.86 20.75 1.94
C HIS A 337 -5.71 20.08 2.71
N GLY A 338 -5.94 19.67 3.96
CA GLY A 338 -4.92 18.97 4.77
C GLY A 338 -4.48 17.62 4.19
N LEU A 339 -5.34 16.96 3.40
CA LEU A 339 -5.00 15.74 2.66
C LEU A 339 -4.16 15.99 1.39
N LEU A 340 -4.08 17.24 0.89
CA LEU A 340 -3.37 17.63 -0.33
C LEU A 340 -2.01 18.34 -0.08
N GLU A 341 -1.66 18.64 1.18
CA GLU A 341 -0.40 19.33 1.50
C GLU A 341 0.81 18.38 1.55
N PRO A 342 1.85 18.57 0.71
CA PRO A 342 3.01 17.67 0.60
C PRO A 342 3.88 17.54 1.85
N ASP A 343 3.92 18.58 2.71
CA ASP A 343 4.87 18.73 3.83
C ASP A 343 4.29 18.38 5.22
N GLY A 344 3.03 17.93 5.29
CA GLY A 344 2.45 17.44 6.55
C GLY A 344 2.94 16.02 6.91
N GLY A 345 3.31 15.75 8.16
CA GLY A 345 3.43 14.38 8.65
C GLY A 345 2.13 13.59 8.48
N ARG A 346 2.11 12.29 8.86
CA ARG A 346 0.81 11.61 9.07
C ARG A 346 0.00 12.46 10.05
N ASP A 347 -1.16 12.91 9.61
CA ASP A 347 -2.04 13.82 10.33
C ASP A 347 -2.24 13.38 11.80
N THR A 348 -2.13 14.30 12.75
CA THR A 348 -2.34 14.04 14.19
C THR A 348 -3.70 13.39 14.44
N GLU A 349 -4.72 13.76 13.65
CA GLU A 349 -6.05 13.14 13.67
C GLU A 349 -6.02 11.67 13.22
N HIS A 350 -5.22 11.34 12.21
CA HIS A 350 -5.11 9.96 11.74
C HIS A 350 -4.47 9.05 12.79
N VAL A 351 -3.48 9.56 13.54
CA VAL A 351 -2.85 8.82 14.64
C VAL A 351 -3.81 8.63 15.81
N SER A 352 -4.53 9.68 16.23
CA SER A 352 -5.47 9.59 17.35
C SER A 352 -6.64 8.63 17.06
N ILE A 353 -7.25 8.70 15.88
CA ILE A 353 -8.33 7.80 15.46
C ILE A 353 -7.84 6.35 15.39
N ARG A 354 -6.60 6.12 14.92
CA ARG A 354 -6.02 4.77 14.87
C ARG A 354 -5.68 4.24 16.26
N ALA A 355 -5.20 5.09 17.17
CA ALA A 355 -4.96 4.73 18.57
C ALA A 355 -6.27 4.33 19.26
N ALA A 356 -7.34 5.10 19.08
CA ALA A 356 -8.68 4.77 19.57
C ALA A 356 -9.17 3.41 19.03
N HIS A 357 -8.95 3.14 17.73
CA HIS A 357 -9.29 1.86 17.11
C HIS A 357 -8.54 0.68 17.73
N SER A 358 -7.23 0.83 17.94
CA SER A 358 -6.40 -0.20 18.61
C SER A 358 -6.82 -0.42 20.06
N ALA A 359 -7.08 0.66 20.82
CA ALA A 359 -7.51 0.59 22.21
C ALA A 359 -8.81 -0.20 22.36
N VAL A 360 -9.84 0.13 21.56
CA VAL A 360 -11.12 -0.60 21.56
C VAL A 360 -10.96 -2.05 21.08
N GLY A 361 -10.12 -2.29 20.08
CA GLY A 361 -9.79 -3.64 19.61
C GLY A 361 -9.18 -4.53 20.70
N ASN A 362 -8.37 -3.93 21.57
CA ASN A 362 -7.70 -4.57 22.70
C ASN A 362 -8.54 -4.59 24.00
N GLY A 363 -9.76 -4.03 23.99
CA GLY A 363 -10.65 -4.00 25.15
C GLY A 363 -10.48 -2.80 26.08
N TYR A 364 -9.63 -1.83 25.73
CA TYR A 364 -9.38 -0.60 26.49
C TYR A 364 -10.23 0.57 25.97
N ALA A 365 -11.55 0.36 25.80
CA ALA A 365 -12.42 1.41 25.24
C ALA A 365 -12.59 2.62 26.17
N ASP A 366 -12.45 2.41 27.48
CA ASP A 366 -12.59 3.47 28.50
C ASP A 366 -11.37 4.39 28.56
N SER A 367 -10.21 3.98 28.03
CA SER A 367 -9.01 4.81 27.96
C SER A 367 -9.01 5.77 26.76
N VAL A 368 -10.07 5.76 25.95
CA VAL A 368 -10.18 6.59 24.74
C VAL A 368 -10.87 7.90 25.11
N ASP A 369 -10.22 9.03 24.81
CA ASP A 369 -10.86 10.35 24.86
C ASP A 369 -11.80 10.52 23.66
N TRP A 370 -13.05 10.09 23.83
CA TRP A 370 -14.06 10.13 22.78
C TRP A 370 -14.45 11.54 22.36
N GLN A 371 -14.37 12.52 23.26
CA GLN A 371 -14.68 13.92 22.94
C GLN A 371 -13.62 14.52 22.01
N SER A 372 -12.34 14.23 22.28
CA SER A 372 -11.24 14.62 21.37
C SER A 372 -11.41 13.99 19.99
N ILE A 373 -11.77 12.70 19.93
CA ILE A 373 -12.07 12.03 18.65
C ILE A 373 -13.27 12.68 17.94
N ALA A 374 -14.34 13.01 18.66
CA ALA A 374 -15.54 13.65 18.09
C ALA A 374 -15.23 15.01 17.46
N ARG A 375 -14.28 15.76 18.03
CA ARG A 375 -13.83 17.09 17.59
C ARG A 375 -12.85 17.07 16.43
N THR A 376 -12.32 15.92 16.02
CA THR A 376 -11.49 15.82 14.81
C THR A 376 -12.26 16.25 13.57
N THR A 377 -11.58 16.83 12.57
CA THR A 377 -12.17 17.37 11.34
C THR A 377 -13.06 16.35 10.63
N LEU A 378 -12.65 15.08 10.59
CA LEU A 378 -13.44 13.98 10.01
C LEU A 378 -14.77 13.75 10.75
N TYR A 379 -14.74 13.67 12.08
CA TYR A 379 -15.94 13.38 12.87
C TYR A 379 -16.80 14.64 13.06
N LEU A 380 -16.22 15.84 13.09
CA LEU A 380 -16.93 17.11 13.05
C LEU A 380 -17.76 17.24 11.77
N GLN A 381 -17.17 16.97 10.61
CA GLN A 381 -17.89 16.95 9.32
C GLN A 381 -19.09 16.00 9.37
N LYS A 382 -18.87 14.76 9.85
CA LYS A 382 -19.91 13.74 9.92
C LYS A 382 -21.02 14.07 10.92
N ARG A 383 -20.67 14.55 12.12
CA ARG A 383 -21.63 14.96 13.15
C ARG A 383 -22.49 16.10 12.64
N ALA A 384 -21.88 17.14 12.06
CA ALA A 384 -22.59 18.27 11.50
C ALA A 384 -23.58 17.85 10.39
N GLY A 385 -23.15 17.04 9.41
CA GLY A 385 -24.03 16.54 8.35
C GLY A 385 -25.14 15.62 8.87
N ALA A 386 -24.80 14.72 9.80
CA ALA A 386 -25.75 13.81 10.44
C ALA A 386 -26.82 14.54 11.26
N LEU A 387 -26.40 15.54 12.04
CA LEU A 387 -27.28 16.34 12.88
C LEU A 387 -28.16 17.26 12.01
N ALA A 388 -27.63 17.82 10.93
CA ALA A 388 -28.41 18.60 9.97
C ALA A 388 -29.55 17.77 9.34
N ASP A 389 -29.26 16.54 8.90
CA ASP A 389 -30.29 15.62 8.38
C ASP A 389 -31.37 15.31 9.43
N LEU A 390 -30.96 15.03 10.67
CA LEU A 390 -31.86 14.64 11.76
C LEU A 390 -32.76 15.79 12.22
N VAL A 391 -32.19 16.97 12.46
CA VAL A 391 -32.94 18.17 12.87
C VAL A 391 -33.88 18.61 11.76
N TRP A 392 -33.45 18.54 10.49
CA TRP A 392 -34.33 18.82 9.35
C TRP A 392 -35.51 17.84 9.30
N ALA A 393 -35.26 16.53 9.43
CA ALA A 393 -36.32 15.52 9.38
C ALA A 393 -37.31 15.67 10.55
N TYR A 394 -36.83 15.95 11.76
CA TYR A 394 -37.69 16.20 12.92
C TYR A 394 -38.51 17.48 12.75
N GLY A 395 -37.91 18.56 12.24
CA GLY A 395 -38.61 19.82 11.94
C GLY A 395 -39.74 19.63 10.93
N VAL A 396 -39.50 18.88 9.86
CA VAL A 396 -40.54 18.53 8.86
C VAL A 396 -41.66 17.69 9.50
N PHE A 397 -41.34 16.73 10.36
CA PHE A 397 -42.36 15.97 11.10
C PHE A 397 -43.19 16.85 12.04
N ALA A 398 -42.56 17.80 12.73
CA ALA A 398 -43.25 18.75 13.60
C ALA A 398 -44.22 19.66 12.81
N GLU A 399 -43.84 20.11 11.60
CA GLU A 399 -44.72 20.89 10.71
C GLU A 399 -45.94 20.13 10.23
N HIS A 400 -45.84 18.80 10.12
CA HIS A 400 -46.96 17.90 9.80
C HIS A 400 -47.69 17.39 11.06
N GLY A 401 -47.36 17.89 12.26
CA GLY A 401 -48.03 17.51 13.51
C GLY A 401 -47.78 16.08 13.99
N LEU A 402 -46.78 15.35 13.46
CA LEU A 402 -46.51 13.97 13.89
C LEU A 402 -46.20 13.81 15.39
N PRO A 403 -45.40 14.69 16.02
CA PRO A 403 -45.13 14.61 17.45
C PRO A 403 -46.38 14.81 18.33
N GLU A 404 -47.42 15.48 17.83
CA GLU A 404 -48.62 15.87 18.56
C GLU A 404 -49.84 15.04 18.13
N ALA A 405 -49.95 13.81 18.64
CA ALA A 405 -51.01 12.82 18.35
C ALA A 405 -50.82 11.92 17.11
N GLY A 406 -49.58 11.79 16.62
CA GLY A 406 -49.21 10.82 15.58
C GLY A 406 -49.34 11.32 14.15
N GLY A 407 -50.05 12.44 13.92
CA GLY A 407 -50.28 13.04 12.60
C GLY A 407 -50.88 12.08 11.57
N ASP A 408 -51.05 12.55 10.32
CA ASP A 408 -51.35 11.66 9.20
C ASP A 408 -50.04 11.22 8.53
N LEU A 409 -49.53 10.06 8.95
CA LEU A 409 -48.31 9.47 8.39
C LEU A 409 -48.44 9.18 6.87
N GLU A 410 -49.65 8.93 6.37
CA GLU A 410 -49.87 8.76 4.94
C GLU A 410 -49.76 10.08 4.19
N GLU A 411 -50.26 11.18 4.76
CA GLU A 411 -50.10 12.53 4.21
C GLU A 411 -48.62 12.92 4.11
N VAL A 412 -47.83 12.66 5.16
CA VAL A 412 -46.37 12.91 5.15
C VAL A 412 -45.65 12.12 4.06
N LEU A 413 -46.07 10.89 3.78
CA LEU A 413 -45.48 10.09 2.70
C LEU A 413 -45.86 10.58 1.30
N ARG A 414 -46.99 11.29 1.15
CA ARG A 414 -47.39 11.92 -0.12
C ARG A 414 -46.64 13.22 -0.37
N ASP A 415 -46.27 13.93 0.70
CA ASP A 415 -45.41 15.11 0.58
C ASP A 415 -43.96 14.74 0.21
N ARG A 416 -43.32 15.58 -0.60
CA ARG A 416 -41.96 15.33 -1.08
C ARG A 416 -40.91 15.51 0.02
N GLU A 417 -41.09 16.51 0.89
CA GLU A 417 -40.19 16.73 2.02
C GLU A 417 -40.46 15.72 3.14
N GLY A 418 -41.73 15.43 3.41
CA GLY A 418 -42.17 14.39 4.34
C GLY A 418 -41.64 13.00 3.98
N GLY A 419 -41.76 12.58 2.72
CA GLY A 419 -41.19 11.31 2.25
C GLY A 419 -39.68 11.21 2.44
N LYS A 420 -38.94 12.32 2.26
CA LYS A 420 -37.51 12.40 2.54
C LYS A 420 -37.19 12.39 4.04
N ALA A 421 -38.02 13.01 4.88
CA ALA A 421 -37.88 12.94 6.34
C ALA A 421 -38.07 11.51 6.85
N VAL A 422 -39.06 10.78 6.32
CA VAL A 422 -39.25 9.34 6.57
C VAL A 422 -38.03 8.54 6.11
N GLU A 423 -37.47 8.83 4.93
CA GLU A 423 -36.25 8.16 4.47
C GLU A 423 -35.07 8.33 5.46
N ILE A 424 -34.90 9.53 6.02
CA ILE A 424 -33.86 9.82 7.03
C ILE A 424 -34.11 9.01 8.32
N ALA A 425 -35.35 8.96 8.80
CA ALA A 425 -35.71 8.17 9.98
C ALA A 425 -35.48 6.66 9.75
N LEU A 426 -35.97 6.12 8.62
CA LEU A 426 -35.76 4.71 8.24
C LEU A 426 -34.27 4.38 8.07
N ARG A 427 -33.47 5.32 7.57
CA ARG A 427 -32.00 5.16 7.48
C ARG A 427 -31.37 4.99 8.87
N ARG A 428 -31.87 5.70 9.90
CA ARG A 428 -31.41 5.53 11.30
C ARG A 428 -31.84 4.20 11.90
N ILE A 429 -33.10 3.83 11.70
CA ILE A 429 -33.64 2.52 12.10
C ILE A 429 -32.79 1.40 11.49
N LYS A 430 -32.56 1.45 10.18
CA LYS A 430 -31.71 0.50 9.46
C LYS A 430 -30.29 0.43 10.05
N GLN A 431 -29.66 1.57 10.35
CA GLN A 431 -28.31 1.59 10.93
C GLN A 431 -28.26 0.91 12.31
N LYS A 432 -29.27 1.13 13.16
CA LYS A 432 -29.42 0.45 14.45
C LYS A 432 -29.67 -1.06 14.25
N ALA A 433 -30.64 -1.42 13.40
CA ALA A 433 -31.03 -2.81 13.15
C ALA A 433 -29.92 -3.66 12.50
N VAL A 434 -29.20 -3.15 11.50
CA VAL A 434 -28.08 -3.88 10.89
C VAL A 434 -26.94 -4.11 11.89
N ALA A 435 -26.68 -3.13 12.76
CA ALA A 435 -25.65 -3.25 13.80
C ALA A 435 -26.05 -4.23 14.92
N SER A 436 -27.33 -4.33 15.26
CA SER A 436 -27.78 -5.12 16.42
C SER A 436 -28.36 -6.48 16.06
N ASN A 437 -29.01 -6.61 14.91
CA ASN A 437 -29.94 -7.72 14.63
C ASN A 437 -29.65 -8.52 13.36
N ALA A 438 -28.74 -8.07 12.50
CA ALA A 438 -28.47 -8.72 11.22
C ALA A 438 -26.99 -9.11 11.05
N MET A 439 -26.78 -10.29 10.47
CA MET A 439 -25.48 -10.75 9.97
C MET A 439 -25.63 -11.26 8.52
N GLU A 440 -24.53 -11.33 7.79
CA GLU A 440 -24.49 -11.88 6.44
C GLU A 440 -23.67 -13.17 6.44
N LEU A 441 -24.22 -14.24 5.86
CA LEU A 441 -23.53 -15.51 5.65
C LEU A 441 -22.56 -15.38 4.48
N ILE A 442 -21.36 -14.89 4.79
CA ILE A 442 -20.30 -14.57 3.81
C ILE A 442 -19.55 -15.80 3.30
N THR A 443 -19.64 -16.93 3.99
CA THR A 443 -19.10 -18.22 3.53
C THR A 443 -19.99 -19.33 4.03
N CYS A 444 -20.33 -20.26 3.15
CA CYS A 444 -21.15 -21.41 3.48
C CYS A 444 -20.88 -22.54 2.50
N GLY A 445 -20.40 -23.67 2.99
CA GLY A 445 -20.40 -24.87 2.18
C GLY A 445 -19.79 -26.08 2.87
N ALA A 446 -20.09 -27.24 2.30
CA ALA A 446 -19.53 -28.51 2.73
C ALA A 446 -18.21 -28.80 2.03
N LEU A 447 -17.36 -29.51 2.75
CA LEU A 447 -16.13 -30.08 2.23
C LEU A 447 -16.40 -31.48 1.66
N PRO A 448 -15.55 -31.95 0.74
CA PRO A 448 -15.49 -33.38 0.41
C PRO A 448 -15.22 -34.23 1.66
N PRO A 449 -15.77 -35.46 1.76
CA PRO A 449 -16.73 -36.08 0.84
C PRO A 449 -18.21 -35.67 1.10
N TYR A 450 -18.49 -34.92 2.16
CA TYR A 450 -19.85 -34.54 2.60
C TYR A 450 -20.65 -33.69 1.60
N ARG A 451 -20.00 -33.11 0.58
CA ARG A 451 -20.67 -32.35 -0.48
C ARG A 451 -21.66 -33.18 -1.29
N GLU A 452 -21.36 -34.47 -1.54
CA GLU A 452 -22.19 -35.35 -2.39
C GLU A 452 -23.52 -35.74 -1.72
N ILE A 453 -23.51 -35.76 -0.38
CA ILE A 453 -24.66 -36.02 0.47
C ILE A 453 -25.37 -34.75 0.94
N LEU A 454 -25.22 -33.65 0.19
CA LEU A 454 -25.90 -32.38 0.44
C LEU A 454 -25.53 -31.73 1.79
N GLY A 455 -24.31 -31.94 2.28
CA GLY A 455 -23.81 -31.28 3.50
C GLY A 455 -23.85 -29.75 3.40
N GLY A 456 -23.78 -29.17 2.20
CA GLY A 456 -23.90 -27.71 2.03
C GLY A 456 -25.25 -27.15 2.47
N LYS A 457 -26.33 -27.95 2.41
CA LYS A 457 -27.66 -27.59 2.95
C LYS A 457 -27.66 -27.63 4.47
N LEU A 458 -27.06 -28.67 5.05
CA LEU A 458 -26.87 -28.77 6.50
C LEU A 458 -26.12 -27.56 7.03
N VAL A 459 -24.96 -27.21 6.45
CA VAL A 459 -24.19 -26.03 6.85
C VAL A 459 -25.03 -24.75 6.81
N ALA A 460 -25.83 -24.56 5.74
CA ALA A 460 -26.70 -23.40 5.62
C ALA A 460 -27.84 -23.39 6.67
N MET A 461 -28.40 -24.55 6.99
CA MET A 461 -29.44 -24.70 8.01
C MET A 461 -28.93 -24.49 9.41
N LEU A 462 -27.73 -24.98 9.74
CA LEU A 462 -27.11 -24.83 11.06
C LEU A 462 -26.95 -23.36 11.46
N MET A 463 -26.87 -22.44 10.49
CA MET A 463 -26.87 -21.00 10.75
C MET A 463 -28.19 -20.48 11.37
N PHE A 464 -29.28 -21.23 11.29
CA PHE A 464 -30.54 -20.90 11.98
C PHE A 464 -30.53 -21.27 13.47
N SER A 465 -29.51 -22.01 13.94
CA SER A 465 -29.50 -22.56 15.28
C SER A 465 -29.56 -21.48 16.36
N GLY A 466 -30.29 -21.75 17.45
CA GLY A 466 -30.27 -20.93 18.66
C GLY A 466 -28.87 -20.76 19.24
N GLU A 467 -28.01 -21.76 19.07
CA GLU A 467 -26.60 -21.74 19.48
C GLU A 467 -25.80 -20.67 18.71
N VAL A 468 -26.05 -20.48 17.41
CA VAL A 468 -25.42 -19.42 16.61
C VAL A 468 -25.84 -18.03 17.08
N ALA A 469 -27.11 -17.86 17.45
CA ALA A 469 -27.62 -16.60 17.97
C ALA A 469 -27.07 -16.31 19.38
N GLU A 470 -26.92 -17.32 20.24
CA GLU A 470 -26.24 -17.21 21.55
C GLU A 470 -24.75 -16.87 21.40
N HIS A 471 -24.06 -17.50 20.45
CA HIS A 471 -22.67 -17.16 20.13
C HIS A 471 -22.54 -15.70 19.68
N PHE A 472 -23.48 -15.20 18.88
CA PHE A 472 -23.51 -13.81 18.43
C PHE A 472 -23.74 -12.84 19.60
N GLU A 473 -24.75 -13.12 20.44
CA GLU A 473 -25.06 -12.39 21.66
C GLU A 473 -23.85 -12.32 22.59
N ARG A 474 -23.24 -13.47 22.91
CA ARG A 474 -22.07 -13.56 23.81
C ARG A 474 -20.86 -12.80 23.29
N ARG A 475 -20.61 -12.84 21.98
CA ARG A 475 -19.40 -12.23 21.38
C ARG A 475 -19.51 -10.71 21.24
N TYR A 476 -20.71 -10.19 20.99
CA TYR A 476 -20.92 -8.79 20.62
C TYR A 476 -21.73 -7.96 21.61
N SER A 477 -22.42 -8.57 22.57
CA SER A 477 -23.06 -7.82 23.65
C SER A 477 -22.01 -7.05 24.46
N GLY A 478 -22.27 -5.76 24.74
CA GLY A 478 -21.36 -4.88 25.47
C GLY A 478 -20.14 -4.38 24.68
N ARG A 479 -19.92 -4.81 23.43
CA ARG A 479 -18.82 -4.28 22.60
C ARG A 479 -19.09 -2.83 22.21
N VAL A 480 -18.08 -1.97 22.39
CA VAL A 480 -18.15 -0.55 22.03
C VAL A 480 -18.07 -0.36 20.51
N SER A 481 -19.03 0.38 19.96
CA SER A 481 -19.11 0.77 18.54
C SER A 481 -18.23 1.99 18.28
N LEU A 482 -17.10 1.79 17.61
CA LEU A 482 -16.13 2.86 17.31
C LEU A 482 -16.74 4.09 16.63
N ILE A 483 -17.55 3.89 15.58
CA ILE A 483 -18.12 5.01 14.82
C ILE A 483 -19.20 5.72 15.64
N SER A 484 -20.10 4.95 16.28
CA SER A 484 -21.15 5.55 17.12
C SER A 484 -20.56 6.32 18.28
N SER A 485 -19.52 5.77 18.93
CA SER A 485 -18.86 6.40 20.08
C SER A 485 -18.13 7.69 19.70
N ALA A 486 -17.48 7.70 18.53
CA ALA A 486 -16.84 8.89 18.00
C ALA A 486 -17.83 9.97 17.54
N LEU A 487 -19.04 9.61 17.09
CA LEU A 487 -20.11 10.58 16.83
C LEU A 487 -20.74 11.10 18.13
N ALA A 488 -20.80 10.27 19.17
CA ALA A 488 -21.43 10.57 20.46
C ALA A 488 -20.50 11.29 21.44
N GLY A 489 -19.18 11.29 21.21
CA GLY A 489 -18.21 11.83 22.17
C GLY A 489 -18.11 11.02 23.46
N ARG A 490 -18.65 9.79 23.48
CA ARG A 490 -18.69 8.87 24.63
C ARG A 490 -18.80 7.42 24.15
N PRO A 491 -18.42 6.40 24.94
CA PRO A 491 -18.56 5.01 24.51
C PRO A 491 -20.04 4.63 24.31
N ILE A 492 -20.36 4.03 23.17
CA ILE A 492 -21.68 3.52 22.80
C ILE A 492 -21.57 2.02 22.55
N SER A 493 -22.24 1.23 23.38
CA SER A 493 -22.48 -0.19 23.16
C SER A 493 -23.93 -0.43 22.77
N ARG A 494 -24.18 -1.38 21.87
CA ARG A 494 -25.54 -1.74 21.44
C ARG A 494 -25.84 -3.20 21.81
N PRO A 495 -27.11 -3.54 22.12
CA PRO A 495 -27.49 -4.93 22.32
C PRO A 495 -27.29 -5.72 21.02
N ALA A 496 -26.68 -6.89 21.12
CA ALA A 496 -26.50 -7.79 19.98
C ALA A 496 -27.58 -8.88 20.07
N ARG A 497 -28.62 -8.84 19.23
CA ARG A 497 -29.77 -9.76 19.25
C ARG A 497 -30.10 -10.25 17.83
N LEU A 498 -29.50 -11.35 17.39
CA LEU A 498 -29.61 -11.84 16.02
C LEU A 498 -31.07 -12.23 15.67
N ALA A 499 -31.63 -11.60 14.64
CA ALA A 499 -32.98 -11.87 14.14
C ALA A 499 -33.04 -12.19 12.64
N ALA A 500 -32.04 -11.79 11.85
CA ALA A 500 -31.94 -12.18 10.45
C ALA A 500 -30.52 -12.48 9.98
N ILE A 501 -30.45 -13.42 9.04
CA ILE A 501 -29.25 -13.75 8.29
C ILE A 501 -29.51 -13.50 6.81
N THR A 502 -28.69 -12.67 6.19
CA THR A 502 -28.74 -12.42 4.74
C THR A 502 -27.62 -13.17 4.03
N THR A 503 -27.77 -13.46 2.74
CA THR A 503 -26.70 -14.07 1.94
C THR A 503 -26.86 -13.77 0.47
N SER A 504 -25.76 -13.85 -0.28
CA SER A 504 -25.76 -13.80 -1.74
C SER A 504 -25.33 -15.16 -2.29
N SER A 505 -26.04 -15.66 -3.30
CA SER A 505 -25.65 -16.90 -3.99
C SER A 505 -24.39 -16.71 -4.81
N LEU A 506 -23.73 -17.82 -5.14
CA LEU A 506 -22.63 -17.83 -6.09
C LEU A 506 -23.09 -17.56 -7.54
N TYR A 507 -24.31 -17.98 -7.90
CA TYR A 507 -24.83 -17.92 -9.27
C TYR A 507 -26.15 -17.14 -9.39
N PRO A 508 -26.42 -16.48 -10.53
CA PRO A 508 -27.69 -15.80 -10.84
C PRO A 508 -28.86 -16.75 -11.07
N VAL A 509 -28.59 -18.04 -11.32
CA VAL A 509 -29.58 -19.06 -11.68
C VAL A 509 -29.47 -20.24 -10.72
N GLY A 510 -30.55 -20.50 -9.97
CA GLY A 510 -30.73 -21.68 -9.11
C GLY A 510 -29.67 -21.87 -8.02
N SER A 511 -29.93 -21.43 -6.78
CA SER A 511 -29.10 -21.81 -5.63
C SER A 511 -29.57 -23.14 -5.03
N SER A 512 -29.01 -24.26 -5.48
CA SER A 512 -29.33 -25.59 -4.92
C SER A 512 -29.08 -25.68 -3.41
N GLN A 513 -28.15 -24.88 -2.90
CA GLN A 513 -27.81 -24.79 -1.48
C GLN A 513 -28.96 -24.20 -0.65
N TYR A 514 -29.42 -23.00 -0.97
CA TYR A 514 -30.43 -22.29 -0.16
C TYR A 514 -31.88 -22.68 -0.52
N ASN A 515 -32.12 -23.05 -1.77
CA ASN A 515 -33.47 -23.38 -2.23
C ASN A 515 -34.03 -24.60 -1.49
N ARG A 516 -35.34 -24.59 -1.23
CA ARG A 516 -36.11 -25.67 -0.57
C ARG A 516 -35.76 -25.92 0.90
N ILE A 517 -34.88 -25.11 1.51
CA ILE A 517 -34.70 -25.13 2.96
C ILE A 517 -35.91 -24.42 3.58
N ASN A 518 -36.73 -25.18 4.31
CA ASN A 518 -37.87 -24.67 5.07
C ASN A 518 -38.09 -25.56 6.29
N VAL A 519 -37.64 -25.08 7.45
CA VAL A 519 -37.73 -25.79 8.72
C VAL A 519 -38.94 -25.27 9.48
N LYS A 520 -39.91 -26.14 9.74
CA LYS A 520 -41.13 -25.81 10.47
C LYS A 520 -40.98 -26.13 11.95
N SER A 521 -41.64 -25.34 12.78
CA SER A 521 -41.79 -25.49 14.23
C SER A 521 -43.22 -25.12 14.62
N ASP A 522 -43.56 -25.32 15.88
CA ASP A 522 -44.78 -24.82 16.53
C ASP A 522 -44.92 -23.28 16.43
N ARG A 523 -43.80 -22.56 16.41
CA ARG A 523 -43.75 -21.08 16.41
C ARG A 523 -43.64 -20.45 15.03
N GLY A 524 -43.76 -21.25 13.97
CA GLY A 524 -43.66 -20.81 12.58
C GLY A 524 -42.56 -21.54 11.80
N SER A 525 -42.03 -20.91 10.76
CA SER A 525 -41.05 -21.54 9.86
C SER A 525 -39.85 -20.65 9.54
N VAL A 526 -38.65 -21.22 9.52
CA VAL A 526 -37.42 -20.56 9.07
C VAL A 526 -37.00 -21.10 7.71
N LYS A 527 -36.80 -20.21 6.74
CA LYS A 527 -36.42 -20.52 5.36
C LYS A 527 -35.46 -19.47 4.81
N TYR A 528 -34.67 -19.83 3.80
CA TYR A 528 -33.99 -18.83 2.96
C TYR A 528 -34.96 -18.33 1.89
N GLU A 529 -35.50 -17.14 2.06
CA GLU A 529 -36.37 -16.48 1.10
C GLU A 529 -35.55 -15.70 0.09
N ARG A 530 -35.84 -15.85 -1.21
CA ARG A 530 -35.18 -15.07 -2.26
C ARG A 530 -35.79 -13.67 -2.30
N ILE A 531 -34.98 -12.65 -2.01
CA ILE A 531 -35.42 -11.26 -1.89
C ILE A 531 -35.03 -10.39 -3.09
N GLY A 532 -34.12 -10.86 -3.95
CA GLY A 532 -33.76 -10.09 -5.14
C GLY A 532 -32.52 -10.58 -5.88
N LYS A 533 -31.89 -9.68 -6.62
CA LYS A 533 -30.60 -9.86 -7.31
C LYS A 533 -29.69 -8.66 -7.04
N THR A 534 -28.38 -8.88 -6.99
CA THR A 534 -27.38 -7.81 -6.86
C THR A 534 -27.16 -7.08 -8.19
N GLU A 535 -26.76 -5.80 -8.12
CA GLU A 535 -26.41 -4.99 -9.30
C GLU A 535 -25.01 -5.26 -9.88
N SER A 536 -24.21 -6.12 -9.21
CA SER A 536 -22.92 -6.65 -9.69
C SER A 536 -21.71 -5.71 -9.63
N TYR A 537 -21.60 -4.88 -8.60
CA TYR A 537 -20.39 -4.06 -8.34
C TYR A 537 -19.41 -4.81 -7.42
N GLY A 538 -18.12 -4.82 -7.77
CA GLY A 538 -17.13 -5.52 -6.96
C GLY A 538 -15.68 -5.34 -7.39
N THR A 539 -14.76 -6.04 -6.70
CA THR A 539 -13.30 -6.02 -6.98
C THR A 539 -12.73 -7.40 -7.25
N VAL A 540 -13.60 -8.41 -7.32
CA VAL A 540 -13.21 -9.83 -7.47
C VAL A 540 -12.78 -10.17 -8.89
N HIS A 541 -13.13 -9.30 -9.82
CA HIS A 541 -13.01 -9.49 -11.25
C HIS A 541 -11.67 -8.93 -11.75
N LEU A 542 -11.11 -7.94 -11.05
CA LEU A 542 -9.75 -7.47 -11.26
C LEU A 542 -8.74 -8.32 -10.49
N SER A 543 -7.72 -8.78 -11.20
CA SER A 543 -6.63 -9.59 -10.66
C SER A 543 -5.69 -8.78 -9.74
N PRO A 544 -4.89 -9.44 -8.86
CA PRO A 544 -3.98 -8.76 -7.94
C PRO A 544 -2.97 -7.85 -8.64
N ASP A 545 -2.44 -8.26 -9.79
CA ASP A 545 -1.52 -7.48 -10.63
C ASP A 545 -2.21 -6.22 -11.16
N THR A 546 -3.40 -6.34 -11.76
CA THR A 546 -4.18 -5.18 -12.23
C THR A 546 -4.46 -4.19 -11.10
N ALA A 547 -4.88 -4.69 -9.93
CA ALA A 547 -5.12 -3.84 -8.77
C ALA A 547 -3.83 -3.15 -8.27
N GLY A 548 -2.69 -3.85 -8.33
CA GLY A 548 -1.38 -3.31 -7.99
C GLY A 548 -0.94 -2.18 -8.92
N THR A 549 -1.06 -2.37 -10.24
CA THR A 549 -0.70 -1.38 -11.26
C THR A 549 -1.63 -0.16 -11.20
N LEU A 550 -2.95 -0.36 -11.07
CA LEU A 550 -3.89 0.76 -10.87
C LEU A 550 -3.57 1.53 -9.59
N GLY A 551 -3.22 0.84 -8.51
CA GLY A 551 -2.75 1.47 -7.29
C GLY A 551 -1.44 2.23 -7.46
N GLU A 552 -0.55 1.79 -8.36
CA GLU A 552 0.67 2.51 -8.74
C GLU A 552 0.37 3.77 -9.53
N LEU A 553 -0.52 3.69 -10.51
CA LEU A 553 -0.96 4.83 -11.30
C LEU A 553 -1.59 5.94 -10.45
N VAL A 554 -2.39 5.57 -9.46
CA VAL A 554 -2.92 6.56 -8.51
C VAL A 554 -1.79 7.28 -7.78
N ARG A 555 -0.70 6.58 -7.42
CA ARG A 555 0.47 7.20 -6.76
C ARG A 555 1.26 8.13 -7.67
N THR A 556 1.27 7.91 -8.99
CA THR A 556 2.01 8.74 -9.96
C THR A 556 1.19 9.90 -10.51
N SER A 557 -0.14 9.76 -10.60
CA SER A 557 -1.08 10.72 -11.21
C SER A 557 -1.31 12.03 -10.42
N GLY A 558 -0.66 12.22 -9.26
CA GLY A 558 -0.87 13.39 -8.41
C GLY A 558 -2.18 13.38 -7.62
N VAL A 559 -2.97 12.29 -7.69
CA VAL A 559 -4.07 12.04 -6.75
C VAL A 559 -3.44 11.61 -5.43
N ASP A 560 -3.41 12.54 -4.48
CA ASP A 560 -2.52 12.46 -3.32
C ASP A 560 -2.73 11.20 -2.46
N ARG A 561 -1.62 10.64 -1.97
CA ARG A 561 -1.49 9.41 -1.16
C ARG A 561 -2.43 9.36 0.05
N ARG A 562 -2.97 10.50 0.49
CA ARG A 562 -3.82 10.60 1.68
C ARG A 562 -5.32 10.48 1.41
N THR A 563 -5.78 10.66 0.17
CA THR A 563 -7.22 10.54 -0.20
C THR A 563 -7.73 9.08 -0.15
N ILE A 564 -6.83 8.11 -0.29
CA ILE A 564 -7.10 6.67 -0.14
C ILE A 564 -6.29 6.17 1.05
N ASN A 565 -6.67 6.61 2.25
CA ASN A 565 -6.15 6.07 3.48
C ASN A 565 -7.00 4.86 3.95
N ASN A 566 -6.43 4.01 4.80
CA ASN A 566 -7.12 2.88 5.43
C ASN A 566 -7.79 3.30 6.76
N LEU A 567 -8.08 4.59 6.95
CA LEU A 567 -8.67 5.09 8.19
C LEU A 567 -10.12 4.62 8.30
N PHE A 568 -10.43 3.99 9.43
CA PHE A 568 -11.76 3.43 9.67
C PHE A 568 -12.80 4.57 9.77
N GLY A 569 -13.85 4.51 8.95
CA GLY A 569 -14.93 5.49 8.92
C GLY A 569 -14.95 6.42 7.69
N GLU A 570 -13.93 6.49 6.84
CA GLU A 570 -13.89 7.43 5.69
C GLU A 570 -14.78 7.04 4.48
N GLY A 571 -15.61 6.00 4.58
CA GLY A 571 -16.55 5.59 3.54
C GLY A 571 -16.36 4.14 3.09
N ALA A 572 -16.87 3.80 1.91
CA ALA A 572 -16.78 2.46 1.35
C ALA A 572 -15.32 2.00 1.14
N SER A 573 -15.13 0.69 0.95
CA SER A 573 -13.84 -0.01 0.83
C SER A 573 -12.70 0.86 0.23
N PRO A 574 -11.60 1.12 0.95
CA PRO A 574 -10.44 1.85 0.43
C PRO A 574 -9.92 1.28 -0.89
N LYS A 575 -10.00 -0.05 -1.06
CA LYS A 575 -9.64 -0.71 -2.31
C LYS A 575 -10.57 -0.35 -3.47
N LEU A 576 -11.88 -0.26 -3.25
CA LEU A 576 -12.81 0.20 -4.29
C LEU A 576 -12.54 1.66 -4.66
N ARG A 577 -12.25 2.52 -3.68
CA ARG A 577 -11.84 3.90 -3.93
C ARG A 577 -10.55 3.96 -4.75
N MET A 578 -9.54 3.18 -4.39
CA MET A 578 -8.28 3.06 -5.15
C MET A 578 -8.50 2.62 -6.59
N LEU A 579 -9.31 1.57 -6.81
CA LEU A 579 -9.57 1.05 -8.15
C LEU A 579 -10.39 2.03 -8.98
N ARG A 580 -11.38 2.71 -8.37
CA ARG A 580 -12.13 3.79 -9.01
C ARG A 580 -11.19 4.91 -9.47
N SER A 581 -10.37 5.44 -8.56
CA SER A 581 -9.39 6.48 -8.90
C SER A 581 -8.36 6.02 -9.93
N GLY A 582 -7.95 4.75 -9.92
CA GLY A 582 -7.04 4.20 -10.91
C GLY A 582 -7.65 4.10 -12.30
N LEU A 583 -8.91 3.69 -12.40
CA LEU A 583 -9.65 3.67 -13.67
C LEU A 583 -9.91 5.09 -14.18
N ASP A 584 -10.30 6.01 -13.30
CA ASP A 584 -10.49 7.41 -13.64
C ASP A 584 -9.17 8.04 -14.12
N ALA A 585 -8.03 7.70 -13.50
CA ALA A 585 -6.70 8.14 -13.93
C ALA A 585 -6.30 7.61 -15.33
N LEU A 586 -6.80 6.42 -15.70
CA LEU A 586 -6.70 5.89 -17.06
C LEU A 586 -7.67 6.55 -18.04
N GLY A 587 -8.60 7.40 -17.58
CA GLY A 587 -9.67 7.97 -18.41
C GLY A 587 -10.81 7.00 -18.73
N LEU A 588 -10.88 5.88 -18.02
CA LEU A 588 -11.95 4.90 -18.16
C LEU A 588 -13.09 5.21 -17.20
N ASP A 589 -14.34 5.04 -17.63
CA ASP A 589 -15.51 5.21 -16.77
C ASP A 589 -15.53 4.10 -15.70
N SER A 590 -15.14 4.47 -14.48
CA SER A 590 -15.10 3.58 -13.33
C SER A 590 -16.46 3.01 -12.94
N SER A 591 -17.57 3.70 -13.25
CA SER A 591 -18.92 3.18 -12.97
C SER A 591 -19.28 2.01 -13.89
N THR A 592 -18.82 2.07 -15.14
CA THR A 592 -19.00 0.99 -16.12
C THR A 592 -18.07 -0.19 -15.86
N PHE A 593 -16.76 0.03 -15.69
CA PHE A 593 -15.77 -1.06 -15.67
C PHE A 593 -15.55 -1.72 -14.30
N LEU A 594 -16.08 -1.14 -13.20
CA LEU A 594 -16.15 -1.82 -11.89
C LEU A 594 -17.35 -2.76 -11.76
N ARG A 595 -18.29 -2.73 -12.71
CA ARG A 595 -19.43 -3.65 -12.74
C ARG A 595 -18.97 -4.96 -13.36
N HIS A 596 -19.02 -6.04 -12.60
CA HIS A 596 -18.56 -7.37 -13.06
C HIS A 596 -19.67 -8.19 -13.76
N HIS A 597 -20.87 -7.61 -13.95
CA HIS A 597 -21.99 -8.22 -14.68
C HIS A 597 -22.26 -9.71 -14.33
N SER A 598 -22.12 -10.06 -13.06
CA SER A 598 -22.38 -11.41 -12.55
C SER A 598 -23.36 -11.32 -11.39
N PRO A 599 -24.66 -11.09 -11.66
CA PRO A 599 -25.63 -10.87 -10.60
C PRO A 599 -25.74 -12.10 -9.70
N ARG A 600 -25.89 -11.86 -8.40
CA ARG A 600 -26.10 -12.90 -7.39
C ARG A 600 -27.52 -12.83 -6.89
N LEU A 601 -28.15 -13.98 -6.65
CA LEU A 601 -29.45 -14.01 -5.99
C LEU A 601 -29.25 -13.64 -4.52
N LEU A 602 -30.06 -12.72 -4.02
CA LEU A 602 -30.06 -12.34 -2.62
C LEU A 602 -31.10 -13.16 -1.87
N TYR A 603 -30.72 -13.64 -0.70
CA TYR A 603 -31.59 -14.37 0.21
C TYR A 603 -31.59 -13.74 1.61
N ALA A 604 -32.73 -13.82 2.29
CA ALA A 604 -32.88 -13.49 3.69
C ALA A 604 -33.50 -14.67 4.44
N ALA A 605 -33.00 -14.95 5.63
CA ALA A 605 -33.56 -15.90 6.56
C ALA A 605 -33.92 -15.17 7.85
N CYS A 606 -35.22 -15.09 8.12
CA CYS A 606 -35.79 -14.55 9.36
C CYS A 606 -35.80 -15.67 10.40
N THR A 607 -34.96 -15.56 11.44
CA THR A 607 -34.87 -16.58 12.50
C THR A 607 -35.92 -16.38 13.60
N CYS A 608 -36.66 -15.27 13.54
CA CYS A 608 -37.69 -14.89 14.50
C CYS A 608 -39.02 -14.62 13.80
N SER A 609 -40.14 -14.88 14.47
CA SER A 609 -41.48 -14.61 13.93
C SER A 609 -41.77 -13.11 13.78
N ASN A 610 -41.21 -12.30 14.67
CA ASN A 610 -41.31 -10.83 14.70
C ASN A 610 -40.09 -10.13 14.07
N THR A 611 -39.42 -10.76 13.10
CA THR A 611 -38.20 -10.20 12.51
C THR A 611 -38.44 -8.83 11.87
N ARG A 612 -39.60 -8.60 11.24
CA ARG A 612 -39.91 -7.34 10.56
C ARG A 612 -40.05 -6.19 11.56
N GLU A 613 -40.77 -6.44 12.65
CA GLU A 613 -41.01 -5.50 13.75
C GLU A 613 -39.68 -5.14 14.44
N ILE A 614 -38.78 -6.11 14.63
CA ILE A 614 -37.42 -5.87 15.14
C ILE A 614 -36.59 -5.03 14.18
N MET A 615 -36.63 -5.35 12.89
CA MET A 615 -35.86 -4.62 11.87
C MET A 615 -36.36 -3.18 11.71
N LEU A 616 -37.62 -2.91 12.01
CA LEU A 616 -38.21 -1.57 12.05
C LEU A 616 -38.05 -0.86 13.41
N GLY A 617 -37.46 -1.51 14.42
CA GLY A 617 -37.24 -0.94 15.75
C GLY A 617 -38.46 -0.94 16.69
N LEU A 618 -39.61 -1.41 16.20
CA LEU A 618 -40.89 -1.43 16.93
C LEU A 618 -40.91 -2.46 18.07
N GLU A 619 -40.14 -3.54 17.93
CA GLU A 619 -39.96 -4.55 18.97
C GLU A 619 -38.47 -4.81 19.22
N GLN A 620 -38.10 -5.04 20.47
CA GLN A 620 -36.69 -5.25 20.84
C GLN A 620 -36.35 -6.71 21.13
N ARG A 621 -37.35 -7.55 21.45
CA ARG A 621 -37.13 -8.93 21.93
C ARG A 621 -37.35 -9.95 20.80
N PRO A 622 -36.33 -10.74 20.41
CA PRO A 622 -36.48 -11.75 19.37
C PRO A 622 -37.37 -12.93 19.79
N ASN A 623 -38.47 -13.13 19.06
CA ASN A 623 -39.32 -14.32 19.20
C ASN A 623 -38.79 -15.42 18.30
N ARG A 624 -37.77 -16.15 18.78
CA ARG A 624 -37.09 -17.21 18.01
C ARG A 624 -38.06 -18.33 17.63
N VAL A 625 -38.00 -18.72 16.36
CA VAL A 625 -38.81 -19.81 15.79
C VAL A 625 -38.29 -21.16 16.28
N LEU A 626 -36.96 -21.34 16.33
CA LEU A 626 -36.33 -22.57 16.78
C LEU A 626 -35.97 -22.53 18.28
N PRO A 627 -35.87 -23.69 18.96
CA PRO A 627 -35.42 -23.78 20.34
C PRO A 627 -34.01 -23.19 20.54
N ALA A 628 -33.74 -22.74 21.77
CA ALA A 628 -32.43 -22.25 22.19
C ALA A 628 -31.39 -23.38 22.28
N GLY A 629 -30.11 -22.99 22.26
CA GLY A 629 -28.95 -23.87 22.42
C GLY A 629 -28.90 -25.08 21.49
N ARG A 630 -28.31 -26.16 22.00
CA ARG A 630 -28.05 -27.40 21.26
C ARG A 630 -29.32 -28.09 20.75
N ARG A 631 -30.45 -27.95 21.45
CA ARG A 631 -31.75 -28.53 21.02
C ARG A 631 -32.18 -27.98 19.66
N GLY A 632 -31.94 -26.70 19.39
CA GLY A 632 -32.19 -26.10 18.08
C GLY A 632 -31.28 -26.67 17.00
N THR A 633 -29.99 -26.86 17.31
CA THR A 633 -29.01 -27.51 16.44
C THR A 633 -29.43 -28.94 16.09
N GLU A 634 -29.83 -29.74 17.08
CA GLU A 634 -30.27 -31.13 16.89
C GLU A 634 -31.53 -31.23 16.02
N ALA A 635 -32.52 -30.35 16.21
CA ALA A 635 -33.72 -30.30 15.38
C ALA A 635 -33.39 -30.01 13.90
N LEU A 636 -32.41 -29.15 13.63
CA LEU A 636 -31.93 -28.85 12.27
C LEU A 636 -31.21 -30.05 11.64
N VAL A 637 -30.37 -30.74 12.40
CA VAL A 637 -29.68 -31.96 11.97
C VAL A 637 -30.71 -33.05 11.63
N HIS A 638 -31.68 -33.28 12.51
CA HIS A 638 -32.75 -34.25 12.30
C HIS A 638 -33.55 -33.96 11.04
N HIS A 639 -34.00 -32.70 10.87
CA HIS A 639 -34.71 -32.29 9.66
C HIS A 639 -33.88 -32.52 8.40
N TRP A 640 -32.57 -32.23 8.43
CA TRP A 640 -31.70 -32.48 7.29
C TRP A 640 -31.54 -33.98 6.99
N ARG A 641 -31.39 -34.79 8.03
CA ARG A 641 -31.26 -36.25 7.93
C ARG A 641 -32.48 -36.86 7.24
N GLU A 642 -33.68 -36.55 7.73
CA GLU A 642 -34.94 -37.05 7.17
C GLU A 642 -35.17 -36.56 5.74
N ARG A 643 -34.99 -35.24 5.52
CA ARG A 643 -35.41 -34.60 4.27
C ARG A 643 -34.48 -34.87 3.10
N TRP A 644 -33.18 -34.95 3.36
CA TRP A 644 -32.15 -35.05 2.33
C TRP A 644 -31.25 -36.26 2.50
N LEU A 645 -30.66 -36.50 3.68
CA LEU A 645 -29.65 -37.56 3.82
C LEU A 645 -30.25 -38.95 3.57
N ALA A 646 -31.36 -39.30 4.21
CA ALA A 646 -31.94 -40.64 4.20
C ALA A 646 -32.24 -41.16 2.79
N GLY A 647 -32.80 -40.32 1.91
CA GLY A 647 -33.03 -40.70 0.51
C GLY A 647 -31.76 -40.67 -0.35
N ARG A 648 -30.77 -39.86 0.02
CA ARG A 648 -29.53 -39.68 -0.75
C ARG A 648 -28.54 -40.81 -0.54
N VAL A 649 -28.45 -41.34 0.69
CA VAL A 649 -27.55 -42.47 1.01
C VAL A 649 -28.03 -43.81 0.46
N ARG A 650 -29.32 -43.94 0.10
CA ARG A 650 -29.85 -45.14 -0.57
C ARG A 650 -29.51 -45.23 -2.05
N ARG A 651 -28.91 -44.18 -2.62
CA ARG A 651 -28.57 -44.11 -4.04
C ARG A 651 -27.15 -44.65 -4.29
N PRO A 652 -26.99 -45.75 -5.03
CA PRO A 652 -25.67 -46.33 -5.29
C PRO A 652 -24.73 -45.34 -5.98
N ASP A 653 -25.24 -44.56 -6.94
CA ASP A 653 -24.47 -43.56 -7.69
C ASP A 653 -23.90 -42.44 -6.81
N VAL A 654 -24.54 -42.15 -5.66
CA VAL A 654 -24.03 -41.17 -4.70
C VAL A 654 -22.96 -41.78 -3.81
N LEU A 655 -23.17 -43.00 -3.32
CA LEU A 655 -22.21 -43.69 -2.45
C LEU A 655 -20.91 -44.00 -3.20
N GLU A 656 -20.98 -44.32 -4.49
CA GLU A 656 -19.81 -44.49 -5.34
C GLU A 656 -19.00 -43.19 -5.47
N LYS A 657 -19.67 -42.07 -5.77
CA LYS A 657 -19.02 -40.74 -5.80
C LYS A 657 -18.44 -40.29 -4.47
N VAL A 658 -19.04 -40.71 -3.35
CA VAL A 658 -18.48 -40.48 -2.01
C VAL A 658 -17.23 -41.32 -1.84
N ARG A 659 -17.27 -42.61 -2.20
CA ARG A 659 -16.15 -43.56 -2.08
C ARG A 659 -14.93 -43.15 -2.89
N GLU A 660 -15.13 -42.57 -4.07
CA GLU A 660 -14.06 -42.06 -4.94
C GLU A 660 -13.32 -40.83 -4.37
N GLN A 661 -13.90 -40.12 -3.39
CA GLN A 661 -13.30 -38.88 -2.87
C GLN A 661 -12.26 -39.15 -1.79
N THR A 662 -11.01 -39.28 -2.22
CA THR A 662 -9.86 -39.35 -1.31
C THR A 662 -9.25 -37.97 -1.08
N PHE A 663 -8.71 -37.73 0.12
CA PHE A 663 -8.03 -36.46 0.41
C PHE A 663 -6.84 -36.22 -0.53
N ASP A 664 -6.09 -37.27 -0.86
CA ASP A 664 -4.90 -37.17 -1.71
C ASP A 664 -5.22 -36.64 -3.12
N GLU A 665 -6.36 -37.03 -3.70
CA GLU A 665 -6.82 -36.48 -4.99
C GLU A 665 -7.28 -35.03 -4.89
N LEU A 666 -7.85 -34.66 -3.74
CA LEU A 666 -8.41 -33.35 -3.47
C LEU A 666 -7.40 -32.40 -2.80
N ARG A 667 -6.15 -32.82 -2.68
CA ARG A 667 -5.09 -32.05 -2.03
C ARG A 667 -4.77 -30.80 -2.86
N LEU A 668 -4.89 -29.63 -2.24
CA LEU A 668 -4.66 -28.34 -2.92
C LEU A 668 -3.22 -28.22 -3.44
N GLY A 669 -2.25 -28.87 -2.80
CA GLY A 669 -0.87 -29.01 -3.28
C GLY A 669 -0.77 -29.62 -4.68
N ARG A 670 -1.58 -30.64 -5.01
CA ARG A 670 -1.60 -31.22 -6.36
C ARG A 670 -2.13 -30.23 -7.40
N GLU A 671 -3.11 -29.42 -7.02
CA GLU A 671 -3.66 -28.37 -7.89
C GLU A 671 -2.60 -27.28 -8.17
N LEU A 672 -1.82 -26.88 -7.15
CA LEU A 672 -0.68 -25.98 -7.33
C LEU A 672 0.35 -26.52 -8.31
N ASP A 673 0.66 -27.82 -8.23
CA ASP A 673 1.63 -28.45 -9.12
C ASP A 673 1.11 -28.51 -10.57
N ARG A 674 -0.19 -28.75 -10.78
CA ARG A 674 -0.82 -28.65 -12.12
C ARG A 674 -0.76 -27.24 -12.70
N LEU A 675 -1.05 -26.21 -11.89
CA LEU A 675 -1.00 -24.81 -12.33
C LEU A 675 0.41 -24.37 -12.73
N ARG A 676 1.45 -24.94 -12.11
CA ARG A 676 2.85 -24.72 -12.51
C ARG A 676 3.19 -25.32 -13.89
N VAL A 677 2.61 -26.47 -14.24
CA VAL A 677 2.89 -27.19 -15.51
C VAL A 677 2.16 -26.54 -16.70
N ALA A 678 1.00 -25.92 -16.49
CA ALA A 678 0.19 -25.31 -17.56
C ALA A 678 0.62 -23.89 -17.99
N ALA A 679 1.54 -23.25 -17.26
CA ALA A 679 2.09 -21.96 -17.68
C ALA A 679 3.03 -22.15 -18.88
N PRO A 680 2.91 -21.35 -19.98
CA PRO A 680 3.88 -21.42 -21.06
C PRO A 680 5.27 -21.15 -20.49
N LYS A 681 6.25 -21.96 -20.92
CA LYS A 681 7.67 -21.72 -20.65
C LYS A 681 8.04 -20.37 -21.26
N SER A 682 7.89 -19.28 -20.51
CA SER A 682 8.53 -18.02 -20.85
C SER A 682 10.03 -18.27 -20.80
N THR A 683 10.66 -18.19 -21.96
CA THR A 683 12.11 -18.19 -22.13
C THR A 683 12.70 -17.08 -21.26
N ARG A 684 13.71 -17.45 -20.46
CA ARG A 684 14.33 -16.70 -19.36
C ARG A 684 13.43 -16.52 -18.12
N ALA A 685 13.41 -17.58 -17.31
CA ALA A 685 13.24 -17.43 -15.88
C ALA A 685 14.32 -16.45 -15.37
N ALA A 686 13.92 -15.23 -15.07
CA ALA A 686 14.65 -14.42 -14.11
C ALA A 686 14.76 -15.26 -12.84
N GLN A 687 15.99 -15.62 -12.46
CA GLN A 687 16.25 -16.26 -11.18
C GLN A 687 15.87 -15.26 -10.09
N GLU A 688 14.63 -15.33 -9.62
CA GLU A 688 14.24 -14.78 -8.33
C GLU A 688 15.06 -15.52 -7.24
N PRO A 689 15.56 -14.82 -6.22
CA PRO A 689 16.31 -15.45 -5.14
C PRO A 689 15.43 -16.45 -4.39
N HIS A 690 15.88 -17.70 -4.34
CA HIS A 690 15.26 -18.79 -3.59
C HIS A 690 15.07 -18.40 -2.11
N VAL A 691 13.82 -18.21 -1.70
CA VAL A 691 13.43 -18.21 -0.28
C VAL A 691 13.17 -19.67 0.11
N VAL A 692 14.17 -20.32 0.71
CA VAL A 692 14.03 -21.66 1.30
C VAL A 692 12.98 -21.62 2.41
N ASN A 693 11.96 -22.45 2.24
CA ASN A 693 10.94 -22.70 3.25
C ASN A 693 11.51 -23.71 4.25
N ASN A 694 11.85 -23.23 5.45
CA ASN A 694 12.18 -24.04 6.61
C ASN A 694 11.07 -25.06 6.90
N ALA A 695 11.45 -26.33 6.83
CA ALA A 695 10.56 -27.43 7.16
C ALA A 695 11.30 -28.36 8.14
N LYS A 696 11.37 -27.92 9.41
CA LYS A 696 11.73 -28.72 10.61
C LYS A 696 12.66 -29.90 10.32
N MET A 697 13.96 -29.62 10.20
CA MET A 697 15.00 -30.52 10.65
C MET A 697 15.51 -29.98 11.98
N ASN A 698 15.79 -30.88 12.92
CA ASN A 698 16.55 -30.52 14.11
C ASN A 698 17.89 -29.95 13.63
N ALA A 699 18.15 -28.68 13.84
CA ALA A 699 19.48 -28.14 13.66
C ALA A 699 19.58 -26.82 14.40
N GLY A 700 20.27 -26.83 15.53
CA GLY A 700 20.77 -25.60 16.14
C GLY A 700 21.83 -24.89 15.29
N GLN A 701 22.12 -25.26 14.04
CA GLN A 701 23.27 -24.76 13.28
C GLN A 701 23.12 -24.96 11.75
N GLU A 702 22.46 -24.09 10.96
CA GLU A 702 22.57 -24.15 9.47
C GLU A 702 22.41 -22.78 8.72
N THR A 703 22.55 -21.64 9.38
CA THR A 703 22.75 -20.34 8.70
C THR A 703 24.00 -19.68 9.26
N THR A 704 24.90 -19.20 8.40
CA THR A 704 26.11 -18.51 8.88
C THR A 704 25.73 -17.15 9.46
N PHE A 705 26.46 -16.70 10.47
CA PHE A 705 26.30 -15.38 11.06
C PHE A 705 26.29 -14.25 9.99
N VAL A 706 27.22 -14.33 9.03
CA VAL A 706 27.39 -13.36 7.93
C VAL A 706 26.19 -13.33 6.99
N GLU A 707 25.60 -14.48 6.65
CA GLU A 707 24.40 -14.56 5.79
C GLU A 707 23.19 -13.82 6.40
N ARG A 708 23.02 -13.92 7.72
CA ARG A 708 21.91 -13.25 8.42
C ARG A 708 21.98 -11.73 8.32
N LEU A 709 23.17 -11.14 8.15
CA LEU A 709 23.35 -9.70 8.03
C LEU A 709 22.62 -9.19 6.78
N TYR A 710 22.73 -9.87 5.63
CA TYR A 710 21.99 -9.46 4.43
C TYR A 710 20.45 -9.69 4.55
N ARG A 711 20.01 -10.85 5.07
CA ARG A 711 18.58 -11.23 5.10
C ARG A 711 17.72 -10.54 6.19
N SER A 712 18.32 -9.88 7.18
CA SER A 712 17.62 -9.31 8.35
C SER A 712 17.19 -7.83 8.17
N SER A 713 16.51 -7.53 7.07
CA SER A 713 16.21 -6.17 6.60
C SER A 713 15.34 -5.28 7.51
N ASN A 714 14.69 -5.81 8.55
CA ASN A 714 13.74 -5.05 9.39
C ASN A 714 14.18 -4.66 10.82
N SER A 715 15.29 -5.19 11.37
CA SER A 715 15.95 -4.64 12.58
C SER A 715 17.25 -5.41 12.87
N TYR A 716 18.39 -4.72 12.86
CA TYR A 716 19.72 -5.28 13.18
C TYR A 716 19.99 -5.35 14.69
N ALA A 717 19.47 -4.38 15.46
CA ALA A 717 19.80 -4.24 16.87
C ALA A 717 18.96 -5.18 17.76
N ASP A 718 17.71 -5.48 17.39
CA ASP A 718 16.79 -6.24 18.26
C ASP A 718 17.02 -7.77 18.21
N ARG A 719 17.97 -8.24 17.39
CA ARG A 719 18.14 -9.67 17.07
C ARG A 719 19.55 -10.22 17.26
N LEU A 720 20.55 -9.36 17.46
CA LEU A 720 21.94 -9.77 17.69
C LEU A 720 22.23 -9.71 19.18
N ASN A 721 22.90 -10.74 19.70
CA ASN A 721 23.35 -10.72 21.09
C ASN A 721 24.57 -9.76 21.26
N PRO A 722 24.94 -9.36 22.49
CA PRO A 722 26.06 -8.44 22.71
C PRO A 722 27.40 -8.89 22.12
N GLU A 723 27.67 -10.20 22.10
CA GLU A 723 28.90 -10.76 21.52
C GLU A 723 28.92 -10.65 19.98
N GLU A 724 27.78 -10.88 19.35
CA GLU A 724 27.55 -10.72 17.91
C GLU A 724 27.60 -9.25 17.48
N LEU A 725 27.04 -8.35 18.30
CA LEU A 725 27.12 -6.90 18.09
C LEU A 725 28.59 -6.43 18.16
N GLU A 726 29.33 -6.89 19.17
CA GLU A 726 30.77 -6.62 19.26
C GLU A 726 31.50 -7.19 18.04
N ALA A 727 31.09 -8.37 17.56
CA ALA A 727 31.70 -9.04 16.43
C ALA A 727 31.59 -8.26 15.11
N ILE A 728 30.54 -7.47 14.87
CA ILE A 728 30.41 -6.68 13.63
C ILE A 728 30.69 -5.18 13.83
N HIS A 729 30.93 -4.77 15.08
CA HIS A 729 31.22 -3.37 15.35
C HIS A 729 32.53 -2.94 14.65
N VAL A 730 32.45 -1.79 14.00
CA VAL A 730 33.58 -1.07 13.41
C VAL A 730 33.61 0.31 14.05
N ASP A 731 34.67 0.57 14.80
CA ASP A 731 34.87 1.89 15.40
C ASP A 731 35.28 2.87 14.31
N LEU A 732 34.47 3.92 14.15
CA LEU A 732 34.65 4.97 13.16
C LEU A 732 35.06 6.31 13.80
N GLY A 733 35.55 6.29 15.05
CA GLY A 733 35.98 7.47 15.80
C GLY A 733 34.90 8.07 16.72
N VAL A 734 33.71 7.46 16.76
CA VAL A 734 32.56 7.98 17.52
C VAL A 734 32.54 7.48 18.97
N ASP A 735 32.99 6.25 19.19
CA ASP A 735 32.86 5.55 20.47
C ASP A 735 33.60 6.27 21.60
N ALA A 736 34.85 6.64 21.36
CA ALA A 736 35.66 7.38 22.32
C ALA A 736 35.09 8.78 22.60
N HIS A 737 34.64 9.49 21.57
CA HIS A 737 34.05 10.83 21.71
C HIS A 737 32.78 10.78 22.57
N LEU A 738 31.87 9.84 22.31
CA LEU A 738 30.62 9.69 23.08
C LEU A 738 30.91 9.44 24.56
N LEU A 739 31.88 8.58 24.88
CA LEU A 739 32.28 8.31 26.27
C LEU A 739 32.93 9.52 26.95
N VAL A 740 33.74 10.31 26.24
CA VAL A 740 34.32 11.55 26.77
C VAL A 740 33.22 12.55 27.11
N GLN A 741 32.28 12.79 26.19
CA GLN A 741 31.14 13.68 26.42
C GLN A 741 30.26 13.20 27.59
N ALA A 742 30.07 11.89 27.75
CA ALA A 742 29.31 11.34 28.86
C ALA A 742 30.01 11.57 30.22
N ARG A 743 31.34 11.45 30.29
CA ARG A 743 32.12 11.74 31.51
C ARG A 743 32.06 13.22 31.91
N GLU A 744 31.87 14.11 30.95
CA GLU A 744 31.63 15.54 31.17
C GLU A 744 30.18 15.87 31.55
N ASN A 745 29.33 14.86 31.79
CA ASN A 745 27.91 15.01 32.13
C ASN A 745 27.08 15.75 31.07
N ARG A 746 27.45 15.62 29.79
CA ARG A 746 26.78 16.27 28.66
C ARG A 746 25.44 15.61 28.33
N GLN A 747 24.56 16.36 27.66
CA GLN A 747 23.29 15.85 27.12
C GLN A 747 23.49 15.49 25.64
N ILE A 748 23.63 14.20 25.35
CA ILE A 748 24.08 13.68 24.06
C ILE A 748 22.88 13.17 23.24
N VAL A 749 22.72 13.70 22.03
CA VAL A 749 21.72 13.24 21.06
C VAL A 749 22.43 12.60 19.88
N VAL A 750 22.21 11.30 19.69
CA VAL A 750 22.75 10.56 18.54
C VAL A 750 21.64 10.43 17.50
N THR A 751 21.83 11.09 16.36
CA THR A 751 20.84 11.15 15.26
C THR A 751 21.37 10.63 13.92
N GLY A 752 20.51 10.65 12.90
CA GLY A 752 20.77 10.15 11.54
C GLY A 752 19.60 9.36 10.95
N ASN A 753 19.82 8.65 9.84
CA ASN A 753 18.83 7.84 9.14
C ASN A 753 18.67 6.41 9.70
N PRO A 754 17.51 5.75 9.51
CA PRO A 754 17.33 4.35 9.89
C PRO A 754 18.39 3.45 9.23
N GLY A 755 19.20 2.75 10.03
CA GLY A 755 20.28 1.89 9.54
C GLY A 755 21.71 2.43 9.73
N ASP A 756 21.88 3.68 10.17
CA ASP A 756 23.21 4.29 10.41
C ASP A 756 23.93 3.75 11.66
N GLY A 757 23.28 2.89 12.44
CA GLY A 757 23.89 2.26 13.60
C GLY A 757 23.79 3.05 14.92
N LYS A 758 22.87 4.01 15.04
CA LYS A 758 22.62 4.74 16.31
C LYS A 758 22.38 3.81 17.51
N THR A 759 21.40 2.93 17.37
CA THR A 759 21.04 1.94 18.41
C THR A 759 22.19 0.96 18.63
N HIS A 760 22.88 0.52 17.57
CA HIS A 760 24.07 -0.35 17.67
C HIS A 760 25.18 0.28 18.50
N LEU A 761 25.52 1.54 18.22
CA LEU A 761 26.54 2.31 18.94
C LEU A 761 26.19 2.44 20.43
N ILE A 762 24.96 2.90 20.74
CA ILE A 762 24.57 3.18 22.12
C ILE A 762 24.40 1.87 22.91
N GLU A 763 23.83 0.81 22.32
CA GLU A 763 23.65 -0.48 23.00
C GLU A 763 24.99 -1.13 23.35
N ARG A 764 26.00 -1.04 22.46
CA ARG A 764 27.37 -1.51 22.74
C ARG A 764 27.97 -0.77 23.95
N LEU A 765 27.82 0.56 23.97
CA LEU A 765 28.40 1.40 25.02
C LEU A 765 27.58 1.43 26.31
N ARG A 766 26.38 0.82 26.32
CA ARG A 766 25.42 0.87 27.43
C ARG A 766 26.07 0.61 28.80
N LYS A 767 26.80 -0.49 28.95
CA LYS A 767 27.44 -0.85 30.24
C LYS A 767 28.40 0.23 30.75
N HIS A 768 29.15 0.85 29.84
CA HIS A 768 30.06 1.94 30.18
C HIS A 768 29.30 3.23 30.50
N LEU A 769 28.26 3.56 29.74
CA LEU A 769 27.42 4.73 29.98
C LEU A 769 26.65 4.63 31.31
N GLU A 770 26.07 3.48 31.61
CA GLU A 770 25.37 3.22 32.87
C GLU A 770 26.33 3.24 34.07
N SER A 771 27.60 2.83 33.90
CA SER A 771 28.63 2.98 34.95
C SER A 771 28.97 4.44 35.28
N LEU A 772 28.66 5.37 34.37
CA LEU A 772 28.77 6.81 34.57
C LEU A 772 27.46 7.44 35.05
N ASP A 773 26.49 6.63 35.51
CA ASP A 773 25.17 7.09 35.97
C ASP A 773 24.38 7.85 34.88
N ALA A 774 24.65 7.52 33.60
CA ALA A 774 23.95 8.09 32.46
C ALA A 774 22.56 7.47 32.27
N VAL A 775 21.57 8.30 31.92
CA VAL A 775 20.27 7.80 31.45
C VAL A 775 20.35 7.58 29.95
N VAL A 776 20.16 6.33 29.52
CA VAL A 776 20.37 5.90 28.13
C VAL A 776 19.05 5.43 27.50
N ILE A 777 18.62 6.12 26.45
CA ILE A 777 17.46 5.78 25.63
C ILE A 777 17.95 5.33 24.25
N THR A 778 17.92 4.02 23.98
CA THR A 778 18.46 3.39 22.75
C THR A 778 17.51 3.36 21.56
N ASP A 779 16.21 3.52 21.80
CA ASP A 779 15.20 3.72 20.76
C ASP A 779 14.12 4.68 21.25
N ALA A 780 14.16 5.92 20.75
CA ALA A 780 13.14 6.91 21.05
C ALA A 780 11.71 6.48 20.67
N ASN A 781 11.51 5.56 19.72
CA ASN A 781 10.16 5.11 19.34
C ASN A 781 9.54 4.16 20.39
N ALA A 782 10.35 3.59 21.29
CA ALA A 782 9.89 2.73 22.36
C ALA A 782 9.41 3.53 23.59
N CYS A 783 9.67 4.83 23.63
CA CYS A 783 9.23 5.75 24.67
C CYS A 783 8.22 6.75 24.11
N SER A 784 7.36 7.28 24.96
CA SER A 784 6.54 8.45 24.62
C SER A 784 7.40 9.72 24.60
N ASP A 785 6.98 10.71 23.80
CA ASP A 785 7.66 12.01 23.71
C ASP A 785 7.85 12.66 25.09
N ARG A 786 6.87 12.48 26.00
CA ARG A 786 6.89 13.05 27.34
C ARG A 786 7.89 12.36 28.27
N GLU A 787 7.98 11.03 28.22
CA GLU A 787 8.99 10.27 28.97
C GLU A 787 10.42 10.69 28.60
N ILE A 788 10.68 10.91 27.30
CA ILE A 788 11.98 11.37 26.81
C ILE A 788 12.30 12.77 27.36
N LEU A 789 11.35 13.71 27.26
CA LEU A 789 11.55 15.08 27.74
C LEU A 789 11.71 15.17 29.26
N ASP A 790 10.94 14.40 30.02
CA ASP A 790 11.04 14.37 31.48
C ASP A 790 12.36 13.74 31.95
N ALA A 791 12.81 12.67 31.29
CA ALA A 791 14.13 12.07 31.52
C ALA A 791 15.26 13.07 31.22
N TRP A 792 15.21 13.74 30.05
CA TRP A 792 16.21 14.74 29.65
C TRP A 792 16.25 15.91 30.65
N ARG A 793 15.10 16.47 31.03
CA ARG A 793 15.01 17.55 32.05
C ARG A 793 15.54 17.13 33.40
N SER A 794 15.23 15.91 33.83
CA SER A 794 15.72 15.37 35.10
C SER A 794 17.24 15.27 35.11
N CYS A 795 17.84 14.76 34.03
CA CYS A 795 19.28 14.66 33.88
C CYS A 795 19.95 16.03 33.84
N GLN A 796 19.42 16.97 33.06
CA GLN A 796 19.95 18.33 32.97
C GLN A 796 19.90 19.05 34.33
N ARG A 797 18.81 18.92 35.10
CA ARG A 797 18.71 19.51 36.46
C ARG A 797 19.66 18.89 37.47
N ARG A 798 19.93 17.58 37.36
CA ARG A 798 20.77 16.82 38.29
C ARG A 798 22.24 16.82 37.89
N GLY A 799 22.61 17.43 36.76
CA GLY A 799 23.97 17.40 36.23
C GLY A 799 24.43 15.99 35.86
N LYS A 800 23.51 15.13 35.41
CA LYS A 800 23.80 13.75 34.99
C LYS A 800 23.88 13.63 33.47
N PRO A 801 24.69 12.70 32.92
CA PRO A 801 24.75 12.47 31.49
C PRO A 801 23.43 11.87 30.97
N PHE A 802 23.01 12.32 29.79
CA PHE A 802 21.82 11.80 29.09
C PHE A 802 22.23 11.40 27.68
N VAL A 803 21.79 10.22 27.22
CA VAL A 803 22.11 9.73 25.87
C VAL A 803 20.83 9.29 25.18
N LEU A 804 20.51 9.91 24.05
CA LEU A 804 19.30 9.67 23.29
C LEU A 804 19.60 9.25 21.85
N ALA A 805 19.21 8.04 21.47
CA ALA A 805 19.17 7.59 20.08
C ALA A 805 17.83 8.01 19.45
N ILE A 806 17.84 8.94 18.50
CA ILE A 806 16.61 9.46 17.89
C ILE A 806 16.82 9.84 16.43
N ASN A 807 15.86 9.53 15.56
CA ASN A 807 15.89 10.02 14.18
C ASN A 807 15.53 11.52 14.13
N GLU A 808 15.94 12.23 13.09
CA GLU A 808 15.71 13.68 12.95
C GLU A 808 14.23 14.08 13.03
N TRP A 809 13.33 13.32 12.38
CA TRP A 809 11.90 13.65 12.39
C TRP A 809 11.26 13.56 13.79
N PRO A 810 11.40 12.45 14.55
CA PRO A 810 11.01 12.42 15.96
C PRO A 810 11.66 13.52 16.81
N LEU A 811 12.93 13.88 16.57
CA LEU A 811 13.57 15.00 17.27
C LEU A 811 12.86 16.35 16.97
N TYR A 812 12.45 16.58 15.72
CA TYR A 812 11.62 17.74 15.36
C TYR A 812 10.23 17.71 16.01
N VAL A 813 9.63 16.52 16.17
CA VAL A 813 8.36 16.36 16.90
C VAL A 813 8.54 16.73 18.38
N LEU A 814 9.63 16.30 19.03
CA LEU A 814 9.93 16.68 20.41
C LEU A 814 10.01 18.21 20.59
N GLN A 815 10.53 18.94 19.59
CA GLN A 815 10.62 20.40 19.66
C GLN A 815 9.25 21.08 19.74
N ARG A 816 8.21 20.52 19.11
CA ARG A 816 6.86 21.08 19.15
C ARG A 816 6.29 21.11 20.57
N ILE A 817 6.72 20.18 21.42
CA ILE A 817 6.31 20.07 22.82
C ILE A 817 7.29 20.85 23.72
N ALA A 818 8.60 20.72 23.48
CA ALA A 818 9.64 21.35 24.29
C ALA A 818 9.64 22.89 24.20
N LYS A 819 9.38 23.45 23.01
CA LYS A 819 9.46 24.89 22.75
C LYS A 819 8.40 25.71 23.52
N PRO A 820 7.10 25.35 23.53
CA PRO A 820 6.11 26.02 24.38
C PRO A 820 6.41 25.92 25.88
N GLU A 821 7.06 24.84 26.32
CA GLU A 821 7.40 24.59 27.72
C GLU A 821 8.75 25.23 28.14
N GLY A 822 9.34 26.06 27.28
CA GLY A 822 10.60 26.77 27.57
C GLY A 822 11.84 25.88 27.66
N PHE A 823 11.77 24.63 27.19
CA PHE A 823 12.90 23.70 27.23
C PHE A 823 13.76 23.84 25.97
N THR A 824 14.82 24.63 26.07
CA THR A 824 15.66 25.08 24.95
C THR A 824 16.66 24.03 24.46
N ALA A 825 16.98 23.00 25.25
CA ALA A 825 17.95 21.96 24.90
C ALA A 825 17.62 21.21 23.60
N VAL A 826 16.32 20.96 23.34
CA VAL A 826 15.87 20.33 22.07
C VAL A 826 16.05 21.29 20.88
N THR A 827 15.86 22.59 21.12
CA THR A 827 16.09 23.62 20.09
C THR A 827 17.57 23.75 19.76
N GLU A 828 18.44 23.68 20.77
CA GLU A 828 19.88 23.63 20.57
C GLU A 828 20.32 22.37 19.82
N ALA A 829 19.75 21.20 20.14
CA ALA A 829 20.03 19.97 19.38
C ALA A 829 19.66 20.11 17.90
N LEU A 830 18.46 20.63 17.58
CA LEU A 830 18.03 20.84 16.19
C LEU A 830 18.84 21.94 15.48
N ARG A 831 19.31 22.95 16.20
CA ARG A 831 20.26 23.93 15.67
C ARG A 831 21.55 23.24 15.24
N GLN A 832 22.13 22.39 16.09
CA GLN A 832 23.36 21.65 15.75
C GLN A 832 23.18 20.73 14.54
N VAL A 833 22.02 20.06 14.39
CA VAL A 833 21.69 19.26 13.19
C VAL A 833 21.63 20.14 11.94
N SER A 834 20.84 21.21 11.98
CA SER A 834 20.58 22.08 10.82
C SER A 834 21.77 22.96 10.40
N SER A 835 22.70 23.23 11.30
CA SER A 835 23.90 24.04 11.04
C SER A 835 25.19 23.22 11.04
N SER A 836 25.08 21.89 10.89
CA SER A 836 26.22 20.97 10.82
C SER A 836 27.10 21.18 9.58
N ARG A 837 26.53 21.74 8.51
CA ARG A 837 27.19 22.05 7.24
C ARG A 837 26.94 23.52 6.87
N PHE A 838 27.98 24.19 6.38
CA PHE A 838 27.88 25.58 5.92
C PHE A 838 28.90 25.86 4.81
N TYR A 839 28.76 26.96 4.08
CA TYR A 839 29.66 27.31 2.97
C TYR A 839 30.40 28.63 3.18
N THR A 840 29.79 29.62 3.84
CA THR A 840 30.37 30.96 3.98
C THR A 840 30.58 31.36 5.45
N GLU A 841 31.49 32.30 5.73
CA GLU A 841 31.75 32.79 7.09
C GLU A 841 30.51 33.40 7.76
N LYS A 842 29.61 34.01 6.98
CA LYS A 842 28.32 34.52 7.49
C LYS A 842 27.41 33.40 7.99
N GLN A 843 27.53 32.20 7.43
CA GLN A 843 26.83 31.00 7.87
C GLN A 843 27.58 30.23 8.97
N HIS A 844 28.79 30.67 9.37
CA HIS A 844 29.58 29.98 10.38
C HIS A 844 28.80 29.91 11.69
N PRO A 845 28.50 28.70 12.19
CA PRO A 845 27.64 28.59 13.34
C PRO A 845 28.36 28.97 14.65
N PRO A 846 27.65 29.55 15.63
CA PRO A 846 28.22 29.75 16.96
C PRO A 846 28.43 28.42 17.68
N PRO A 847 29.37 28.36 18.65
CA PRO A 847 29.67 27.13 19.39
C PRO A 847 28.44 26.58 20.14
N PRO A 848 28.40 25.27 20.43
CA PRO A 848 27.32 24.61 21.16
C PRO A 848 26.96 25.32 22.49
N ARG A 849 25.66 25.39 22.79
CA ARG A 849 25.13 25.99 24.02
C ARG A 849 24.49 24.92 24.93
N GLU A 850 24.14 25.30 26.15
CA GLU A 850 23.24 24.53 27.04
C GLU A 850 23.67 23.10 27.41
N ASN A 851 24.96 22.78 27.31
CA ASN A 851 25.53 21.46 27.62
C ASN A 851 24.98 20.31 26.72
N VAL A 852 24.49 20.65 25.52
CA VAL A 852 23.94 19.70 24.53
C VAL A 852 24.96 19.40 23.45
N VAL A 853 25.12 18.12 23.11
CA VAL A 853 26.01 17.65 22.04
C VAL A 853 25.24 16.76 21.08
N VAL A 854 25.35 17.03 19.78
CA VAL A 854 24.70 16.22 18.74
C VAL A 854 25.73 15.47 17.91
N ILE A 855 25.52 14.15 17.80
CA ILE A 855 26.27 13.26 16.94
C ILE A 855 25.33 12.80 15.82
N ASP A 856 25.41 13.44 14.66
CA ASP A 856 24.63 13.06 13.48
C ASP A 856 25.40 12.05 12.62
N LEU A 857 25.06 10.77 12.79
CA LEU A 857 25.71 9.67 12.09
C LEU A 857 25.50 9.69 10.56
N SER A 858 24.57 10.52 10.05
CA SER A 858 24.33 10.68 8.62
C SER A 858 25.42 11.52 7.91
N LEU A 859 26.28 12.19 8.67
CA LEU A 859 27.37 13.00 8.12
C LEU A 859 28.59 12.18 7.68
N ARG A 860 28.64 10.89 8.03
CA ARG A 860 29.74 9.98 7.69
C ARG A 860 29.65 9.51 6.25
N ASP A 861 30.74 9.63 5.51
CA ASP A 861 30.94 8.89 4.27
C ASP A 861 31.30 7.44 4.59
N LEU A 862 30.31 6.55 4.57
CA LEU A 862 30.55 5.13 4.82
C LEU A 862 31.18 4.41 3.62
N LEU A 863 31.24 5.04 2.44
CA LEU A 863 31.93 4.50 1.27
C LEU A 863 33.39 4.97 1.18
N ALA A 864 33.88 5.67 2.21
CA ALA A 864 35.28 6.05 2.31
C ALA A 864 36.21 4.82 2.37
N PRO A 865 37.43 4.89 1.81
CA PRO A 865 38.37 3.76 1.74
C PRO A 865 38.60 3.05 3.07
N ASP A 866 38.86 3.81 4.13
CA ASP A 866 39.17 3.31 5.47
C ASP A 866 37.97 2.60 6.10
N VAL A 867 36.76 3.10 5.86
CA VAL A 867 35.51 2.49 6.37
C VAL A 867 35.25 1.15 5.67
N VAL A 868 35.29 1.14 4.33
CA VAL A 868 35.04 -0.07 3.53
C VAL A 868 36.07 -1.15 3.86
N GLU A 869 37.35 -0.76 3.97
CA GLU A 869 38.43 -1.66 4.36
C GLU A 869 38.18 -2.29 5.73
N ARG A 870 37.86 -1.48 6.75
CA ARG A 870 37.55 -2.00 8.09
C ARG A 870 36.35 -2.93 8.11
N VAL A 871 35.31 -2.66 7.31
CA VAL A 871 34.13 -3.55 7.20
C VAL A 871 34.51 -4.88 6.55
N ILE A 872 35.29 -4.86 5.47
CA ILE A 872 35.77 -6.08 4.81
C ILE A 872 36.64 -6.88 5.78
N GLU A 873 37.59 -6.24 6.46
CA GLU A 873 38.43 -6.90 7.46
C GLU A 873 37.61 -7.52 8.59
N ARG A 874 36.60 -6.80 9.09
CA ARG A 874 35.74 -7.30 10.17
C ARG A 874 34.95 -8.51 9.73
N LEU A 875 34.33 -8.47 8.55
CA LEU A 875 33.50 -9.56 8.04
C LEU A 875 34.29 -10.76 7.51
N THR A 876 35.60 -10.60 7.22
CA THR A 876 36.48 -11.69 6.74
C THR A 876 37.30 -12.37 7.86
N GLN A 877 37.00 -12.08 9.13
CA GLN A 877 37.69 -12.68 10.28
C GLN A 877 37.46 -14.19 10.39
N PRO A 878 38.49 -15.00 10.75
CA PRO A 878 38.42 -16.47 10.75
C PRO A 878 37.22 -17.06 11.48
N ARG A 879 36.85 -16.50 12.64
CA ARG A 879 35.74 -16.96 13.50
C ARG A 879 34.39 -17.10 12.80
N PHE A 880 34.16 -16.41 11.67
CA PHE A 880 32.90 -16.50 10.92
C PHE A 880 32.88 -17.64 9.88
N TYR A 881 34.02 -18.30 9.66
CA TYR A 881 34.24 -19.31 8.63
C TYR A 881 34.72 -20.64 9.22
N GLU A 882 34.88 -20.73 10.55
CA GLU A 882 35.20 -21.98 11.24
C GLU A 882 34.05 -22.99 11.06
N GLY A 883 34.40 -24.21 10.64
CA GLY A 883 33.43 -25.30 10.41
C GLY A 883 32.75 -25.30 9.03
N LEU A 884 33.14 -24.41 8.09
CA LEU A 884 32.67 -24.47 6.71
C LEU A 884 33.37 -25.58 5.92
N ASP A 885 32.64 -26.16 4.96
CA ASP A 885 33.20 -27.13 4.01
C ASP A 885 34.30 -26.47 3.15
N PRO A 886 35.46 -27.13 2.93
CA PRO A 886 36.55 -26.60 2.10
C PRO A 886 36.15 -26.22 0.67
N GLN A 887 35.06 -26.77 0.14
CA GLN A 887 34.52 -26.48 -1.19
C GLN A 887 33.46 -25.36 -1.20
N ASP A 888 33.11 -24.76 -0.05
CA ASP A 888 32.13 -23.66 -0.01
C ASP A 888 32.66 -22.42 -0.77
N PRO A 889 31.95 -21.93 -1.82
CA PRO A 889 32.33 -20.72 -2.56
C PRO A 889 32.58 -19.48 -1.70
N MET A 890 31.99 -19.41 -0.50
CA MET A 890 32.21 -18.34 0.47
C MET A 890 33.69 -18.23 0.92
N LEU A 891 34.43 -19.34 0.96
CA LEU A 891 35.86 -19.34 1.29
C LEU A 891 36.69 -18.70 0.16
N ALA A 892 36.35 -18.97 -1.09
CA ALA A 892 37.00 -18.35 -2.24
C ALA A 892 36.72 -16.84 -2.30
N ASN A 893 35.46 -16.43 -2.08
CA ASN A 893 35.08 -15.02 -2.00
C ASN A 893 35.76 -14.29 -0.83
N ARG A 894 35.90 -14.94 0.33
CA ARG A 894 36.67 -14.41 1.46
C ARG A 894 38.13 -14.17 1.09
N ALA A 895 38.79 -15.17 0.51
CA ALA A 895 40.19 -15.05 0.08
C ALA A 895 40.36 -13.95 -0.98
N ALA A 896 39.38 -13.77 -1.87
CA ALA A 896 39.37 -12.70 -2.85
C ALA A 896 39.23 -11.31 -2.22
N LEU A 897 38.27 -11.09 -1.32
CA LEU A 897 38.10 -9.80 -0.65
C LEU A 897 39.26 -9.45 0.31
N GLN A 898 40.03 -10.44 0.77
CA GLN A 898 41.27 -10.24 1.51
C GLN A 898 42.46 -9.87 0.61
N ASN A 899 42.37 -10.10 -0.70
CA ASN A 899 43.40 -9.71 -1.64
C ASN A 899 43.43 -8.18 -1.81
N ARG A 900 44.64 -7.61 -1.75
CA ARG A 900 44.86 -6.16 -1.84
C ARG A 900 44.29 -5.55 -3.13
N GLN A 901 44.56 -6.15 -4.28
CA GLN A 901 44.12 -5.62 -5.57
C GLN A 901 42.58 -5.59 -5.64
N VAL A 902 41.93 -6.71 -5.32
CA VAL A 902 40.47 -6.83 -5.33
C VAL A 902 39.81 -5.82 -4.39
N ARG A 903 40.38 -5.64 -3.19
CA ARG A 903 39.90 -4.65 -2.21
C ARG A 903 40.05 -3.23 -2.77
N GLU A 904 41.20 -2.89 -3.34
CA GLU A 904 41.44 -1.58 -3.97
C GLU A 904 40.45 -1.33 -5.12
N ARG A 905 40.12 -2.34 -5.93
CA ARG A 905 39.10 -2.25 -7.00
C ARG A 905 37.70 -2.03 -6.47
N LEU A 906 37.32 -2.76 -5.42
CA LEU A 906 36.02 -2.60 -4.78
C LEU A 906 35.87 -1.21 -4.15
N ILE A 907 36.92 -0.71 -3.50
CA ILE A 907 36.96 0.65 -2.96
C ILE A 907 36.85 1.67 -4.10
N ALA A 908 37.59 1.48 -5.21
CA ALA A 908 37.51 2.36 -6.36
C ALA A 908 36.09 2.42 -6.95
N LEU A 909 35.42 1.26 -7.06
CA LEU A 909 34.02 1.15 -7.47
C LEU A 909 33.08 1.92 -6.53
N LEU A 910 33.14 1.66 -5.23
CA LEU A 910 32.25 2.30 -4.26
C LEU A 910 32.48 3.81 -4.16
N ARG A 911 33.73 4.27 -4.21
CA ARG A 911 34.07 5.70 -4.30
C ARG A 911 33.56 6.34 -5.58
N PHE A 912 33.54 5.60 -6.68
CA PHE A 912 32.98 6.08 -7.94
C PHE A 912 31.47 6.33 -7.79
N ILE A 913 30.75 5.49 -7.04
CA ILE A 913 29.30 5.58 -6.89
C ILE A 913 28.89 6.55 -5.78
N ALA A 914 29.74 6.79 -4.77
CA ALA A 914 29.42 7.59 -3.57
C ALA A 914 28.77 8.97 -3.85
N PRO A 915 29.27 9.80 -4.79
CA PRO A 915 28.65 11.10 -5.08
C PRO A 915 27.26 11.01 -5.72
N GLN A 916 26.86 9.83 -6.22
CA GLN A 916 25.63 9.61 -7.00
C GLN A 916 24.49 9.02 -6.17
N ILE A 917 24.81 8.19 -5.19
CA ILE A 917 23.83 7.56 -4.29
C ILE A 917 23.44 8.48 -3.11
N GLY A 918 24.29 9.47 -2.80
CA GLY A 918 24.12 10.34 -1.64
C GLY A 918 24.47 9.61 -0.34
N HIS A 919 23.52 9.50 0.59
CA HIS A 919 23.76 8.88 1.89
C HIS A 919 23.64 7.35 1.85
N VAL A 920 24.69 6.65 2.30
CA VAL A 920 24.69 5.20 2.49
C VAL A 920 24.71 4.88 3.97
N THR A 921 23.81 4.01 4.41
CA THR A 921 23.73 3.56 5.80
C THR A 921 24.69 2.40 6.08
N MET A 922 25.14 2.25 7.33
CA MET A 922 26.06 1.17 7.72
C MET A 922 25.47 -0.21 7.43
N ARG A 923 24.15 -0.34 7.61
CA ARG A 923 23.39 -1.54 7.25
C ARG A 923 23.55 -1.91 5.77
N GLN A 924 23.47 -0.93 4.87
CA GLN A 924 23.58 -1.17 3.43
C GLN A 924 24.99 -1.63 3.05
N LEU A 925 26.03 -1.01 3.62
CA LEU A 925 27.41 -1.41 3.37
C LEU A 925 27.72 -2.81 3.93
N VAL A 926 27.35 -3.09 5.19
CA VAL A 926 27.54 -4.40 5.81
C VAL A 926 26.75 -5.48 5.05
N GLY A 927 25.50 -5.18 4.68
CA GLY A 927 24.67 -6.09 3.88
C GLY A 927 25.26 -6.34 2.49
N PHE A 928 25.83 -5.32 1.86
CA PHE A 928 26.49 -5.44 0.56
C PHE A 928 27.72 -6.36 0.62
N VAL A 929 28.64 -6.13 1.56
CA VAL A 929 29.84 -6.99 1.74
C VAL A 929 29.44 -8.41 2.16
N ALA A 930 28.46 -8.57 3.05
CA ALA A 930 27.94 -9.87 3.46
C ALA A 930 27.32 -10.65 2.28
N PHE A 931 26.65 -9.95 1.35
CA PHE A 931 26.13 -10.55 0.14
C PHE A 931 27.25 -10.94 -0.84
N LEU A 932 28.29 -10.13 -1.02
CA LEU A 932 29.45 -10.51 -1.84
C LEU A 932 30.12 -11.81 -1.36
N LEU A 933 30.11 -12.03 -0.04
CA LEU A 933 30.65 -13.24 0.58
C LEU A 933 29.73 -14.45 0.39
N THR A 934 28.41 -14.27 0.45
CA THR A 934 27.45 -15.38 0.64
C THR A 934 26.48 -15.59 -0.53
N GLY A 935 26.37 -14.64 -1.46
CA GLY A 935 25.31 -14.56 -2.47
C GLY A 935 23.90 -14.45 -1.88
N GLY A 936 23.78 -14.15 -0.58
CA GLY A 936 22.50 -14.19 0.14
C GLY A 936 21.87 -15.59 0.19
N ARG A 937 22.67 -16.65 0.05
CA ARG A 937 22.27 -18.07 0.02
C ARG A 937 22.77 -18.83 1.27
N SER A 938 22.08 -19.90 1.66
CA SER A 938 22.53 -20.77 2.77
C SER A 938 23.75 -21.62 2.38
N VAL A 939 24.42 -22.22 3.37
CA VAL A 939 25.57 -23.13 3.13
C VAL A 939 25.21 -24.24 2.15
N ALA A 940 24.06 -24.90 2.36
CA ALA A 940 23.57 -25.96 1.48
C ALA A 940 23.30 -25.46 0.05
N GLU A 941 22.73 -24.25 -0.10
CA GLU A 941 22.47 -23.65 -1.40
C GLU A 941 23.78 -23.32 -2.14
N ARG A 942 24.79 -22.77 -1.44
CA ARG A 942 26.10 -22.46 -2.04
C ARG A 942 26.85 -23.70 -2.51
N LEU A 943 26.85 -24.76 -1.70
CA LEU A 943 27.48 -26.03 -2.08
C LEU A 943 26.76 -26.67 -3.28
N SER A 944 25.42 -26.63 -3.30
CA SER A 944 24.64 -27.18 -4.43
C SER A 944 24.84 -26.40 -5.74
N ALA A 945 25.07 -25.09 -5.65
CA ALA A 945 25.32 -24.21 -6.79
C ALA A 945 26.79 -24.15 -7.22
N GLY A 946 27.71 -24.80 -6.49
CA GLY A 946 29.15 -24.81 -6.77
C GLY A 946 29.55 -25.41 -8.14
N GLN A 947 28.60 -25.98 -8.88
CA GLN A 947 28.79 -26.38 -10.28
C GLN A 947 28.84 -25.19 -11.27
N ASP A 948 28.37 -24.00 -10.87
CA ASP A 948 28.46 -22.74 -11.63
C ASP A 948 29.29 -21.71 -10.83
N ALA A 949 30.60 -21.97 -10.75
CA ALA A 949 31.54 -21.22 -9.91
C ALA A 949 31.60 -19.71 -10.23
N MET A 950 31.26 -19.30 -11.45
CA MET A 950 31.29 -17.89 -11.88
C MET A 950 30.05 -17.10 -11.43
N ALA A 951 28.89 -17.74 -11.28
CA ALA A 951 27.67 -17.09 -10.82
C ALA A 951 27.72 -16.70 -9.32
N LEU A 952 28.44 -17.47 -8.51
CA LEU A 952 28.63 -17.19 -7.07
C LEU A 952 29.92 -16.41 -6.74
N ALA A 953 30.70 -16.03 -7.74
CA ALA A 953 31.88 -15.21 -7.54
C ALA A 953 31.49 -13.80 -7.07
N TYR A 954 32.22 -13.25 -6.09
CA TYR A 954 32.03 -11.89 -5.58
C TYR A 954 32.00 -10.83 -6.71
N SER A 955 32.78 -11.04 -7.78
CA SER A 955 32.84 -10.14 -8.93
C SER A 955 31.53 -10.09 -9.73
N THR A 956 30.77 -11.18 -9.74
CA THR A 956 29.43 -11.25 -10.35
C THR A 956 28.37 -10.78 -9.35
N LEU A 957 28.45 -11.21 -8.09
CA LEU A 957 27.52 -10.84 -7.02
C LEU A 957 27.49 -9.34 -6.72
N ALA A 958 28.55 -8.59 -7.02
CA ALA A 958 28.55 -7.14 -6.93
C ALA A 958 27.53 -6.45 -7.85
N PHE A 959 27.14 -7.12 -8.94
CA PHE A 959 26.27 -6.59 -9.98
C PHE A 959 25.00 -7.42 -10.22
N GLU A 960 24.86 -8.60 -9.61
CA GLU A 960 23.73 -9.50 -9.84
C GLU A 960 23.19 -10.11 -8.54
N GLY A 961 21.87 -10.34 -8.49
CA GLY A 961 21.17 -11.01 -7.39
C GLY A 961 20.98 -10.19 -6.11
N GLY A 962 21.80 -9.14 -5.89
CA GLY A 962 21.69 -8.24 -4.74
C GLY A 962 20.53 -7.24 -4.87
N GLU A 963 19.78 -7.04 -3.79
CA GLU A 963 18.66 -6.09 -3.70
C GLU A 963 18.99 -4.95 -2.74
N GLY A 964 18.72 -3.71 -3.16
CA GLY A 964 18.78 -2.53 -2.31
C GLY A 964 19.49 -1.33 -2.97
N PRO A 965 19.39 -0.13 -2.37
CA PRO A 965 19.83 1.11 -3.01
C PRO A 965 21.31 1.12 -3.43
N LEU A 966 22.19 0.47 -2.66
CA LEU A 966 23.61 0.37 -2.99
C LEU A 966 23.86 -0.56 -4.20
N PHE A 967 23.16 -1.69 -4.29
CA PHE A 967 23.23 -2.57 -5.47
C PHE A 967 22.63 -1.91 -6.70
N ASP A 968 21.51 -1.20 -6.55
CA ASP A 968 20.89 -0.45 -7.64
C ASP A 968 21.84 0.61 -8.16
N ALA A 969 22.48 1.37 -7.27
CA ALA A 969 23.46 2.38 -7.67
C ALA A 969 24.68 1.77 -8.35
N VAL A 970 25.25 0.66 -7.83
CA VAL A 970 26.37 -0.03 -8.49
C VAL A 970 26.00 -0.41 -9.93
N ARG A 971 24.83 -1.01 -10.15
CA ARG A 971 24.38 -1.46 -11.48
C ARG A 971 24.05 -0.31 -12.43
N THR A 972 23.39 0.74 -11.93
CA THR A 972 22.98 1.89 -12.75
C THR A 972 24.16 2.79 -13.11
N VAL A 973 25.11 2.96 -12.19
CA VAL A 973 26.21 3.92 -12.33
C VAL A 973 27.38 3.33 -13.09
N PHE A 974 27.81 2.11 -12.75
CA PHE A 974 28.95 1.48 -13.38
C PHE A 974 28.93 -0.04 -13.22
N ASP A 975 28.49 -0.74 -14.27
CA ASP A 975 28.71 -2.19 -14.44
C ASP A 975 29.75 -2.41 -15.55
N PRO A 976 30.91 -3.02 -15.26
CA PRO A 976 31.93 -3.33 -16.26
C PRO A 976 31.38 -4.04 -17.51
N ALA A 977 30.33 -4.87 -17.37
CA ALA A 977 29.72 -5.55 -18.50
C ALA A 977 29.12 -4.60 -19.54
N ASN A 978 28.65 -3.42 -19.11
CA ASN A 978 27.94 -2.44 -19.95
C ASN A 978 28.86 -1.35 -20.52
N VAL A 979 30.15 -1.34 -20.18
CA VAL A 979 31.11 -0.31 -20.61
C VAL A 979 31.98 -0.83 -21.74
N THR A 980 31.84 -0.28 -22.94
CA THR A 980 32.62 -0.74 -24.11
C THR A 980 34.06 -0.24 -24.08
N HIS A 981 35.02 -1.14 -24.19
CA HIS A 981 36.44 -0.80 -24.38
C HIS A 981 37.00 -1.52 -25.62
N PRO A 982 37.39 -0.79 -26.68
CA PRO A 982 37.65 -1.37 -28.00
C PRO A 982 38.78 -2.41 -28.05
N GLY A 983 39.83 -2.26 -27.21
CA GLY A 983 40.93 -3.22 -27.12
C GLY A 983 40.60 -4.45 -26.25
N TRP A 984 40.33 -4.20 -24.96
CA TRP A 984 40.04 -5.24 -23.97
C TRP A 984 38.84 -6.13 -24.32
N ASP A 985 37.76 -5.58 -24.86
CA ASP A 985 36.56 -6.37 -25.21
C ASP A 985 36.87 -7.49 -26.20
N ARG A 986 37.71 -7.18 -27.20
CA ARG A 986 38.17 -8.17 -28.19
C ARG A 986 39.04 -9.25 -27.54
N LEU A 987 40.01 -8.85 -26.72
CA LEU A 987 40.94 -9.80 -26.07
C LEU A 987 40.21 -10.72 -25.09
N ILE A 988 39.25 -10.20 -24.33
CA ILE A 988 38.39 -10.96 -23.43
C ILE A 988 37.51 -11.92 -24.22
N TRP A 989 36.86 -11.45 -25.30
CA TRP A 989 36.00 -12.28 -26.15
C TRP A 989 36.74 -13.47 -26.78
N GLU A 990 37.96 -13.22 -27.28
CA GLU A 990 38.82 -14.24 -27.88
C GLU A 990 39.56 -15.12 -26.86
N GLY A 991 39.57 -14.75 -25.57
CA GLY A 991 40.33 -15.45 -24.52
C GLY A 991 41.85 -15.28 -24.64
N LYS A 992 42.31 -14.16 -25.20
CA LYS A 992 43.74 -13.89 -25.50
C LYS A 992 44.41 -12.91 -24.52
N THR A 993 43.82 -12.67 -23.36
CA THR A 993 44.49 -11.93 -22.27
C THR A 993 45.66 -12.73 -21.70
N ASP A 994 46.74 -12.07 -21.27
CA ASP A 994 47.89 -12.75 -20.67
C ASP A 994 47.52 -13.30 -19.28
N GLY A 995 47.70 -14.61 -19.07
CA GLY A 995 47.45 -15.26 -17.78
C GLY A 995 48.25 -14.66 -16.62
N GLN A 996 49.47 -14.14 -16.87
CA GLN A 996 50.33 -13.55 -15.85
C GLN A 996 49.76 -12.25 -15.26
N ASP A 997 48.88 -11.57 -16.01
CA ASP A 997 48.22 -10.33 -15.56
C ASP A 997 46.97 -10.60 -14.70
N TRP A 998 46.55 -11.86 -14.56
CA TRP A 998 45.46 -12.28 -13.67
C TRP A 998 45.97 -12.75 -12.31
N ARG A 999 45.17 -12.52 -11.27
CA ARG A 999 45.46 -13.02 -9.91
C ARG A 999 45.64 -14.54 -9.84
N SER A 1000 44.82 -15.31 -10.57
CA SER A 1000 44.93 -16.78 -10.67
C SER A 1000 46.19 -17.25 -11.40
N ARG A 1001 46.90 -16.35 -12.09
CA ARG A 1001 47.97 -16.66 -13.07
C ARG A 1001 47.51 -17.50 -14.27
N GLU A 1002 46.20 -17.62 -14.46
CA GLU A 1002 45.55 -18.35 -15.54
C GLU A 1002 44.47 -17.47 -16.16
N ALA A 1003 44.50 -17.32 -17.48
CA ALA A 1003 43.48 -16.56 -18.18
C ALA A 1003 42.16 -17.36 -18.25
N PRO A 1004 41.00 -16.73 -17.98
CA PRO A 1004 39.70 -17.36 -18.16
C PRO A 1004 39.49 -17.80 -19.62
N VAL A 1005 38.74 -18.89 -19.82
CA VAL A 1005 38.35 -19.34 -21.16
C VAL A 1005 37.50 -18.27 -21.85
N GLY A 1006 37.93 -17.83 -23.03
CA GLY A 1006 37.22 -16.81 -23.81
C GLY A 1006 35.81 -17.26 -24.22
N PRO A 1007 34.79 -16.38 -24.17
CA PRO A 1007 33.42 -16.69 -24.59
C PRO A 1007 33.30 -17.29 -26.00
N LEU A 1008 34.23 -16.97 -26.92
CA LEU A 1008 34.24 -17.52 -28.28
C LEU A 1008 34.35 -19.06 -28.30
N ALA A 1009 35.01 -19.66 -27.30
CA ALA A 1009 35.17 -21.11 -27.18
C ALA A 1009 33.93 -21.81 -26.57
N LEU A 1010 32.97 -21.07 -26.04
CA LEU A 1010 31.75 -21.59 -25.41
C LEU A 1010 30.61 -21.75 -26.42
N GLN A 1011 29.56 -22.48 -26.01
CA GLN A 1011 28.34 -22.61 -26.79
C GLN A 1011 27.60 -21.26 -26.89
N VAL A 1012 26.99 -20.98 -28.04
CA VAL A 1012 26.32 -19.68 -28.34
C VAL A 1012 25.40 -19.17 -27.21
N PRO A 1013 24.57 -20.01 -26.57
CA PRO A 1013 23.67 -19.56 -25.49
C PRO A 1013 24.39 -19.09 -24.22
N GLU A 1014 25.62 -19.54 -23.98
CA GLU A 1014 26.41 -19.29 -22.77
C GLU A 1014 27.36 -18.09 -22.91
N ARG A 1015 27.64 -17.66 -24.15
CA ARG A 1015 28.64 -16.62 -24.45
C ARG A 1015 28.34 -15.28 -23.81
N GLU A 1016 27.07 -14.85 -23.84
CA GLU A 1016 26.65 -13.54 -23.32
C GLU A 1016 26.85 -13.46 -21.80
N GLY A 1017 26.38 -14.49 -21.07
CA GLY A 1017 26.55 -14.58 -19.62
C GLY A 1017 28.01 -14.74 -19.20
N ALA A 1018 28.76 -15.59 -19.91
CA ALA A 1018 30.19 -15.78 -19.65
C ALA A 1018 31.00 -14.51 -19.92
N TYR A 1019 30.70 -13.78 -21.00
CA TYR A 1019 31.38 -12.51 -21.30
C TYR A 1019 31.16 -11.47 -20.21
N ALA A 1020 29.92 -11.29 -19.75
CA ALA A 1020 29.60 -10.38 -18.66
C ALA A 1020 30.34 -10.76 -17.36
N ALA A 1021 30.33 -12.05 -17.00
CA ALA A 1021 31.02 -12.55 -15.81
C ALA A 1021 32.55 -12.36 -15.91
N ILE A 1022 33.17 -12.72 -17.03
CA ILE A 1022 34.62 -12.59 -17.25
C ILE A 1022 35.04 -11.12 -17.27
N LYS A 1023 34.24 -10.23 -17.87
CA LYS A 1023 34.56 -8.79 -17.92
C LYS A 1023 34.46 -8.13 -16.54
N ARG A 1024 33.47 -8.51 -15.73
CA ARG A 1024 33.41 -8.10 -14.31
C ARG A 1024 34.58 -8.66 -13.52
N HIS A 1025 34.96 -9.92 -13.76
CA HIS A 1025 36.14 -10.53 -13.15
C HIS A 1025 37.44 -9.82 -13.56
N PHE A 1026 37.58 -9.44 -14.83
CA PHE A 1026 38.71 -8.66 -15.37
C PHE A 1026 38.86 -7.33 -14.62
N PHE A 1027 37.76 -6.61 -14.38
CA PHE A 1027 37.80 -5.35 -13.63
C PHE A 1027 38.40 -5.52 -12.23
N PHE A 1028 38.09 -6.62 -11.53
CA PHE A 1028 38.59 -6.87 -10.17
C PHE A 1028 39.99 -7.49 -10.12
N GLU A 1029 40.31 -8.45 -10.99
CA GLU A 1029 41.47 -9.33 -10.83
C GLU A 1029 42.58 -9.16 -11.89
N HIS A 1030 42.31 -8.48 -12.99
CA HIS A 1030 43.32 -8.21 -14.01
C HIS A 1030 44.09 -6.92 -13.70
N ARG A 1031 45.41 -6.91 -13.95
CA ARG A 1031 46.30 -5.76 -13.73
C ARG A 1031 45.77 -4.45 -14.35
N ASN A 1032 45.23 -4.54 -15.56
CA ASN A 1032 44.70 -3.40 -16.33
C ASN A 1032 43.18 -3.19 -16.16
N GLY A 1033 42.55 -3.73 -15.10
CA GLY A 1033 41.10 -3.58 -14.87
C GLY A 1033 40.62 -2.13 -14.79
N ASP A 1034 41.48 -1.17 -14.42
CA ASP A 1034 41.13 0.25 -14.23
C ASP A 1034 40.80 0.95 -15.54
N ASP A 1035 41.29 0.41 -16.66
CA ASP A 1035 41.03 0.98 -17.97
C ASP A 1035 39.53 0.98 -18.29
N ILE A 1036 38.76 0.02 -17.74
CA ILE A 1036 37.30 0.01 -17.90
C ILE A 1036 36.66 1.19 -17.15
N LEU A 1037 37.14 1.52 -15.94
CA LEU A 1037 36.62 2.64 -15.15
C LEU A 1037 36.88 4.00 -15.80
N ARG A 1038 37.94 4.10 -16.61
CA ARG A 1038 38.32 5.32 -17.36
C ARG A 1038 37.43 5.60 -18.57
N MET A 1039 36.59 4.65 -19.00
CA MET A 1039 35.69 4.79 -20.15
C MET A 1039 34.32 5.41 -19.78
N VAL A 1040 34.13 5.81 -18.53
CA VAL A 1040 32.95 6.55 -18.04
C VAL A 1040 32.88 7.96 -18.69
N PRO A 1041 31.68 8.54 -18.93
CA PRO A 1041 31.53 9.88 -19.50
C PRO A 1041 32.35 10.98 -18.78
N ASP A 1042 32.96 11.87 -19.58
CA ASP A 1042 33.85 12.96 -19.13
C ASP A 1042 33.22 13.94 -18.12
N ASP A 1043 31.89 14.11 -18.12
CA ASP A 1043 31.20 15.10 -17.28
C ASP A 1043 31.32 14.79 -15.78
N ASP A 1044 31.27 13.51 -15.42
CA ASP A 1044 31.45 13.05 -14.03
C ASP A 1044 32.88 13.27 -13.54
N LEU A 1045 33.87 13.12 -14.44
CA LEU A 1045 35.25 13.40 -14.14
C LEU A 1045 35.49 14.90 -13.94
N ARG A 1046 34.84 15.76 -14.75
CA ARG A 1046 34.92 17.22 -14.63
C ARG A 1046 34.28 17.74 -13.33
N PHE A 1047 33.11 17.24 -12.94
CA PHE A 1047 32.48 17.61 -11.67
C PHE A 1047 33.38 17.23 -10.48
N ARG A 1048 33.99 16.05 -10.51
CA ARG A 1048 34.92 15.61 -9.44
C ARG A 1048 36.20 16.42 -9.39
N ALA A 1049 36.73 16.84 -10.54
CA ALA A 1049 37.87 17.74 -10.59
C ALA A 1049 37.51 19.09 -9.93
N MET A 1050 36.29 19.59 -10.18
CA MET A 1050 35.77 20.81 -9.56
C MET A 1050 35.66 20.69 -8.03
N LEU A 1051 35.25 19.53 -7.50
CA LEU A 1051 35.22 19.29 -6.04
C LEU A 1051 36.62 19.27 -5.39
N ARG A 1052 37.68 18.99 -6.16
CA ARG A 1052 39.05 18.78 -5.65
C ARG A 1052 40.03 19.95 -5.93
N SER A 1053 39.71 20.84 -6.87
CA SER A 1053 40.60 21.91 -7.34
C SER A 1053 40.72 23.07 -6.34
N ASP A 1054 41.91 23.32 -5.80
CA ASP A 1054 42.18 24.39 -4.81
C ASP A 1054 42.36 25.80 -5.43
N GLU A 1055 42.34 25.93 -6.76
CA GLU A 1055 42.44 27.21 -7.46
C GLU A 1055 41.11 28.00 -7.45
N GLU A 1056 41.16 29.31 -7.18
CA GLU A 1056 40.03 30.26 -7.33
C GLU A 1056 39.64 30.36 -8.82
N GLY A 1057 38.80 29.43 -9.25
CA GLY A 1057 38.53 29.19 -10.66
C GLY A 1057 37.57 30.19 -11.29
N ALA A 1058 38.03 31.39 -11.63
CA ALA A 1058 37.28 32.31 -12.50
C ALA A 1058 36.76 31.60 -13.79
N ALA A 1059 37.53 30.65 -14.33
CA ALA A 1059 37.11 29.80 -15.45
C ALA A 1059 35.92 28.87 -15.10
N GLN A 1060 35.91 28.30 -13.90
CA GLN A 1060 34.82 27.45 -13.42
C GLN A 1060 33.55 28.26 -13.15
N VAL A 1061 33.68 29.45 -12.56
CA VAL A 1061 32.57 30.39 -12.38
C VAL A 1061 31.96 30.77 -13.73
N ARG A 1062 32.79 31.17 -14.71
CA ARG A 1062 32.34 31.49 -16.07
C ARG A 1062 31.64 30.31 -16.76
N THR A 1063 32.11 29.09 -16.54
CA THR A 1063 31.47 27.87 -17.06
C THR A 1063 30.07 27.68 -16.46
N LEU A 1064 29.93 27.84 -15.13
CA LEU A 1064 28.62 27.77 -14.47
C LEU A 1064 27.69 28.91 -14.89
N VAL A 1065 28.21 30.13 -15.06
CA VAL A 1065 27.44 31.29 -15.53
C VAL A 1065 26.89 31.05 -16.92
N LEU A 1066 27.71 30.56 -17.85
CA LEU A 1066 27.26 30.22 -19.20
C LEU A 1066 26.19 29.12 -19.17
N ALA A 1067 26.38 28.07 -18.36
CA ALA A 1067 25.41 27.00 -18.22
C ALA A 1067 24.07 27.48 -17.60
N LEU A 1068 24.13 28.40 -16.63
CA LEU A 1068 22.96 29.05 -16.04
C LEU A 1068 22.24 29.97 -17.03
N ASN A 1069 22.96 30.69 -17.88
CA ASN A 1069 22.34 31.48 -18.95
C ASN A 1069 21.69 30.56 -19.99
N ARG A 1070 22.38 29.48 -20.42
CA ARG A 1070 21.83 28.49 -21.37
C ARG A 1070 20.63 27.72 -20.84
N PHE A 1071 20.49 27.62 -19.51
CA PHE A 1071 19.28 27.12 -18.87
C PHE A 1071 18.04 27.98 -19.19
N TYR A 1072 18.20 29.29 -19.34
CA TYR A 1072 17.10 30.18 -19.75
C TYR A 1072 17.05 30.40 -21.27
N GLU A 1073 18.22 30.50 -21.90
CA GLU A 1073 18.42 30.82 -23.31
C GLU A 1073 19.37 29.80 -23.97
N PRO A 1074 18.85 28.67 -24.49
CA PRO A 1074 19.67 27.56 -25.01
C PRO A 1074 20.68 27.97 -26.10
N ASP A 1075 20.35 29.01 -26.87
CA ASP A 1075 21.17 29.53 -27.98
C ASP A 1075 22.17 30.62 -27.54
N GLN A 1076 22.34 30.87 -26.23
CA GLN A 1076 23.23 31.91 -25.71
C GLN A 1076 24.68 31.73 -26.21
N SER A 1077 25.22 32.82 -26.78
CA SER A 1077 26.60 32.89 -27.27
C SER A 1077 27.63 32.70 -26.15
N GLU A 1078 28.87 32.38 -26.51
CA GLU A 1078 29.98 32.26 -25.56
C GLU A 1078 30.27 33.56 -24.77
N GLU A 1079 29.83 34.72 -25.26
CA GLU A 1079 29.91 36.00 -24.54
C GLU A 1079 29.02 36.02 -23.29
N GLY A 1080 28.00 35.15 -23.23
CA GLY A 1080 27.14 34.96 -22.07
C GLY A 1080 27.83 34.35 -20.85
N ARG A 1081 29.14 34.11 -20.88
CA ARG A 1081 29.92 33.69 -19.70
C ARG A 1081 30.37 34.85 -18.80
N ASP A 1082 30.25 36.09 -19.29
CA ASP A 1082 30.81 37.27 -18.62
C ASP A 1082 29.82 37.95 -17.65
N ALA A 1083 28.51 37.69 -17.80
CA ALA A 1083 27.49 38.13 -16.86
C ALA A 1083 26.31 37.16 -16.80
N LEU A 1084 25.81 36.89 -15.60
CA LEU A 1084 24.60 36.10 -15.35
C LEU A 1084 23.35 36.98 -15.58
N HIS A 1085 22.49 36.61 -16.52
CA HIS A 1085 21.22 37.29 -16.77
C HIS A 1085 20.16 36.83 -15.76
N LEU A 1086 19.55 37.77 -15.03
CA LEU A 1086 18.57 37.47 -13.98
C LEU A 1086 17.18 37.38 -14.60
N TRP A 1087 16.82 36.18 -15.08
CA TRP A 1087 15.52 35.90 -15.68
C TRP A 1087 14.45 35.62 -14.63
N GLN A 1088 13.36 36.40 -14.67
CA GLN A 1088 12.18 36.26 -13.82
C GLN A 1088 10.97 35.72 -14.61
N SER A 1089 10.04 35.08 -13.91
CA SER A 1089 8.74 34.67 -14.48
C SER A 1089 7.61 34.98 -13.49
N HIS A 1090 6.57 35.68 -13.92
CA HIS A 1090 5.36 35.90 -13.10
C HIS A 1090 4.42 34.69 -13.20
N ARG A 1091 3.85 34.26 -12.06
CA ARG A 1091 2.94 33.10 -11.99
C ARG A 1091 1.69 33.41 -11.16
N TYR A 1092 0.55 32.93 -11.64
CA TYR A 1092 -0.71 32.84 -10.89
C TYR A 1092 -1.28 31.41 -10.86
N ASP A 1093 -0.66 30.44 -11.54
CA ASP A 1093 -1.08 29.03 -11.59
C ASP A 1093 0.11 28.03 -11.46
N VAL A 1094 -0.18 26.73 -11.59
CA VAL A 1094 0.78 25.62 -11.38
C VAL A 1094 1.49 25.19 -12.68
N ARG A 1095 1.29 25.89 -13.81
CA ARG A 1095 1.92 25.53 -15.11
C ARG A 1095 3.36 26.02 -15.19
N ALA A 1096 4.16 25.38 -16.04
CA ALA A 1096 5.52 25.87 -16.33
C ALA A 1096 5.44 27.21 -17.08
N PRO A 1097 6.17 28.25 -16.66
CA PRO A 1097 6.09 29.55 -17.33
C PRO A 1097 6.70 29.47 -18.72
N SER A 1098 5.96 29.97 -19.70
CA SER A 1098 6.38 30.04 -21.10
C SER A 1098 7.13 31.32 -21.42
N ALA A 1099 6.98 32.38 -20.61
CA ALA A 1099 7.67 33.66 -20.79
C ALA A 1099 8.55 34.03 -19.59
N PHE A 1100 9.73 34.56 -19.89
CA PHE A 1100 10.72 35.07 -18.94
C PHE A 1100 11.07 36.51 -19.29
N VAL A 1101 11.38 37.30 -18.27
CA VAL A 1101 11.77 38.69 -18.42
C VAL A 1101 13.05 38.92 -17.64
N THR A 1102 14.02 39.63 -18.21
CA THR A 1102 15.22 40.05 -17.49
C THR A 1102 15.44 41.56 -17.64
N LEU A 1103 15.78 42.18 -16.52
CA LEU A 1103 16.02 43.62 -16.34
C LEU A 1103 17.45 43.91 -15.87
N TYR A 1104 18.09 42.92 -15.23
CA TYR A 1104 19.36 43.07 -14.55
C TYR A 1104 20.28 41.91 -14.91
N SER A 1105 21.59 42.17 -14.90
CA SER A 1105 22.62 41.15 -15.04
C SER A 1105 23.68 41.34 -13.96
N LEU A 1106 24.31 40.24 -13.57
CA LEU A 1106 25.36 40.21 -12.55
C LEU A 1106 26.69 39.81 -13.19
N PRO A 1107 27.74 40.64 -13.17
CA PRO A 1107 29.05 40.28 -13.69
C PRO A 1107 29.63 39.04 -12.99
N TYR A 1108 30.35 38.17 -13.71
CA TYR A 1108 30.90 36.94 -13.13
C TYR A 1108 31.87 37.21 -11.97
N GLN A 1109 32.50 38.40 -11.91
CA GLN A 1109 33.39 38.82 -10.82
C GLN A 1109 32.67 38.98 -9.48
N GLN A 1110 31.33 39.09 -9.49
CA GLN A 1110 30.49 39.12 -8.28
C GLN A 1110 29.97 37.72 -7.92
N LEU A 1111 30.56 36.67 -8.48
CA LEU A 1111 30.27 35.27 -8.17
C LEU A 1111 31.57 34.55 -7.78
N ARG A 1112 31.52 33.71 -6.74
CA ARG A 1112 32.62 32.81 -6.37
C ARG A 1112 32.10 31.43 -6.01
N ILE A 1113 32.97 30.44 -6.05
CA ILE A 1113 32.66 29.07 -5.63
C ILE A 1113 33.20 28.87 -4.21
N GLU A 1114 32.33 28.45 -3.30
CA GLU A 1114 32.67 28.07 -1.93
C GLU A 1114 32.50 26.58 -1.71
N ARG A 1115 33.32 26.00 -0.83
CA ARG A 1115 33.27 24.58 -0.49
C ARG A 1115 32.44 24.34 0.76
N MET A 1116 31.82 23.17 0.85
CA MET A 1116 31.14 22.74 2.06
C MET A 1116 32.16 22.56 3.20
N ARG A 1117 31.91 23.26 4.31
CA ARG A 1117 32.62 23.14 5.58
C ARG A 1117 31.72 22.50 6.62
N LEU A 1118 32.31 21.85 7.61
CA LEU A 1118 31.60 21.25 8.72
C LEU A 1118 31.73 22.14 9.95
N ALA A 1119 30.70 22.15 10.78
CA ALA A 1119 30.74 22.87 12.04
C ALA A 1119 31.84 22.31 12.96
N PRO A 1120 32.50 23.15 13.80
CA PRO A 1120 33.61 22.69 14.65
C PRO A 1120 33.26 21.48 15.53
N TRP A 1121 32.05 21.44 16.11
CA TRP A 1121 31.60 20.33 16.95
C TRP A 1121 31.37 19.01 16.18
N VAL A 1122 31.24 19.07 14.84
CA VAL A 1122 31.20 17.87 13.99
C VAL A 1122 32.62 17.38 13.74
N GLU A 1123 33.57 18.29 13.48
CA GLU A 1123 34.97 17.95 13.24
C GLU A 1123 35.63 17.30 14.47
N GLU A 1124 35.13 17.57 15.67
CA GLU A 1124 35.58 16.92 16.92
C GLU A 1124 35.37 15.39 16.95
N TRP A 1125 34.35 14.86 16.27
CA TRP A 1125 34.04 13.43 16.28
C TRP A 1125 34.11 12.76 14.91
N LEU A 1126 34.02 13.52 13.81
CA LEU A 1126 34.03 13.01 12.45
C LEU A 1126 35.44 13.09 11.82
N PRO A 1127 36.14 11.95 11.63
CA PRO A 1127 37.50 11.96 11.09
C PRO A 1127 37.57 12.58 9.69
N PRO A 1128 38.65 13.30 9.32
CA PRO A 1128 38.80 13.94 8.01
C PRO A 1128 38.60 13.00 6.81
N GLY A 1129 39.01 11.74 6.92
CA GLY A 1129 38.84 10.72 5.88
C GLY A 1129 37.39 10.31 5.60
N GLN A 1130 36.47 10.57 6.55
CA GLN A 1130 35.05 10.19 6.47
C GLN A 1130 34.14 11.39 6.19
N GLN A 1131 34.68 12.56 5.87
CA GLN A 1131 33.90 13.76 5.62
C GLN A 1131 33.35 13.77 4.18
N ALA A 1132 32.03 13.64 4.04
CA ALA A 1132 31.34 13.63 2.76
C ALA A 1132 31.26 15.04 2.11
N ARG A 1133 32.31 15.49 1.41
CA ARG A 1133 32.35 16.80 0.73
C ARG A 1133 31.94 16.71 -0.74
N TRP A 1134 30.68 16.34 -0.99
CA TRP A 1134 30.18 16.06 -2.35
C TRP A 1134 29.51 17.25 -3.05
N THR A 1135 29.53 18.43 -2.43
CA THR A 1135 28.82 19.62 -2.89
C THR A 1135 29.70 20.86 -2.79
N ILE A 1136 29.44 21.81 -3.68
CA ILE A 1136 30.00 23.16 -3.67
C ILE A 1136 28.85 24.16 -3.68
N ALA A 1137 29.13 25.43 -3.44
CA ALA A 1137 28.17 26.50 -3.54
C ALA A 1137 28.66 27.59 -4.49
N LEU A 1138 27.80 28.01 -5.42
CA LEU A 1138 28.00 29.25 -6.17
C LEU A 1138 27.38 30.40 -5.36
N VAL A 1139 28.21 31.33 -4.90
CA VAL A 1139 27.81 32.44 -4.03
C VAL A 1139 27.88 33.74 -4.82
N ALA A 1140 26.82 34.53 -4.76
CA ALA A 1140 26.72 35.87 -5.36
C ALA A 1140 26.89 36.94 -4.29
N PHE A 1141 27.60 38.03 -4.61
CA PHE A 1141 27.77 39.20 -3.73
C PHE A 1141 27.01 40.41 -4.27
N ASP A 1142 26.57 41.28 -3.38
CA ASP A 1142 25.98 42.56 -3.75
C ASP A 1142 27.05 43.65 -3.99
N GLY A 1143 26.60 44.85 -4.38
CA GLY A 1143 27.49 45.98 -4.63
C GLY A 1143 28.24 46.53 -3.41
N SER A 1144 27.97 46.02 -2.20
CA SER A 1144 28.69 46.31 -0.97
C SER A 1144 29.72 45.23 -0.60
N GLY A 1145 29.74 44.11 -1.33
CA GLY A 1145 30.64 42.98 -1.09
C GLY A 1145 30.08 41.91 -0.14
N GLU A 1146 28.81 42.01 0.29
CA GLU A 1146 28.17 41.00 1.14
C GLU A 1146 27.54 39.86 0.34
N ASP A 1147 27.53 38.64 0.91
CA ASP A 1147 26.82 37.47 0.36
C ASP A 1147 25.31 37.79 0.16
N ALA A 1148 24.86 37.84 -1.09
CA ALA A 1148 23.48 38.12 -1.49
C ALA A 1148 22.66 36.83 -1.67
N ALA A 1149 23.23 35.81 -2.31
CA ALA A 1149 22.55 34.54 -2.58
C ALA A 1149 23.54 33.38 -2.67
N LEU A 1150 23.05 32.16 -2.43
CA LEU A 1150 23.86 30.94 -2.48
C LEU A 1150 23.10 29.83 -3.23
N LEU A 1151 23.74 29.27 -4.25
CA LEU A 1151 23.26 28.09 -4.98
C LEU A 1151 24.17 26.91 -4.67
N GLU A 1152 23.71 25.99 -3.85
CA GLU A 1152 24.37 24.69 -3.69
C GLU A 1152 24.32 23.92 -5.01
N VAL A 1153 25.46 23.41 -5.48
CA VAL A 1153 25.63 22.62 -6.69
C VAL A 1153 26.10 21.22 -6.29
N ASP A 1154 25.17 20.27 -6.37
CA ASP A 1154 25.43 18.84 -6.33
C ASP A 1154 25.56 18.28 -7.75
N ARG A 1155 25.89 16.99 -7.86
CA ARG A 1155 26.06 16.32 -9.16
C ARG A 1155 24.82 16.45 -10.05
N ASP A 1156 23.63 16.24 -9.50
CA ASP A 1156 22.38 16.28 -10.26
C ASP A 1156 22.12 17.67 -10.87
N LEU A 1157 22.37 18.73 -10.08
CA LEU A 1157 22.27 20.10 -10.58
C LEU A 1157 23.36 20.38 -11.63
N TYR A 1158 24.60 19.93 -11.38
CA TYR A 1158 25.70 20.09 -12.32
C TYR A 1158 25.41 19.45 -13.68
N LEU A 1159 24.96 18.18 -13.70
CA LEU A 1159 24.60 17.50 -14.95
C LEU A 1159 23.45 18.19 -15.67
N THR A 1160 22.43 18.67 -14.94
CA THR A 1160 21.34 19.45 -15.55
C THR A 1160 21.88 20.73 -16.22
N LEU A 1161 22.87 21.39 -15.62
CA LEU A 1161 23.51 22.57 -16.19
C LEU A 1161 24.36 22.22 -17.42
N VAL A 1162 25.08 21.10 -17.42
CA VAL A 1162 25.84 20.62 -18.59
C VAL A 1162 24.90 20.23 -19.74
N GLU A 1163 23.78 19.56 -19.44
CA GLU A 1163 22.75 19.23 -20.44
C GLU A 1163 22.16 20.49 -21.06
N ALA A 1164 21.84 21.50 -20.24
CA ALA A 1164 21.40 22.81 -20.71
C ALA A 1164 22.47 23.49 -21.59
N GLN A 1165 23.75 23.41 -21.20
CA GLN A 1165 24.85 23.95 -21.98
C GLN A 1165 25.00 23.29 -23.36
N ARG A 1166 24.61 22.02 -23.49
CA ARG A 1166 24.59 21.25 -24.75
C ARG A 1166 23.31 21.44 -25.57
N GLY A 1167 22.39 22.30 -25.12
CA GLY A 1167 21.12 22.58 -25.82
C GLY A 1167 20.06 21.49 -25.65
N LEU A 1168 20.19 20.60 -24.66
CA LEU A 1168 19.14 19.61 -24.36
C LEU A 1168 17.93 20.30 -23.71
N GLY A 1169 16.74 20.03 -24.24
CA GLY A 1169 15.52 20.78 -23.91
C GLY A 1169 14.94 20.51 -22.52
N ARG A 1170 14.06 21.44 -22.07
CA ARG A 1170 13.44 21.49 -20.72
C ARG A 1170 12.68 20.24 -20.28
N SER A 1171 12.29 19.37 -21.20
CA SER A 1171 11.65 18.09 -20.89
C SER A 1171 12.58 17.11 -20.17
N SER A 1172 13.89 17.26 -20.32
CA SER A 1172 14.92 16.43 -19.68
C SER A 1172 15.31 16.90 -18.27
N TRP A 1173 15.04 18.17 -17.92
CA TRP A 1173 15.56 18.77 -16.70
C TRP A 1173 14.76 18.38 -15.44
N SER A 1174 15.48 18.20 -14.33
CA SER A 1174 14.87 17.94 -13.03
C SER A 1174 14.09 19.15 -12.50
N ARG A 1175 12.81 18.97 -12.12
CA ARG A 1175 12.00 20.03 -11.47
C ARG A 1175 12.66 20.61 -10.21
N THR A 1176 13.43 19.79 -9.48
CA THR A 1176 14.16 20.22 -8.28
C THR A 1176 15.30 21.18 -8.65
N ALA A 1177 16.04 20.87 -9.72
CA ALA A 1177 17.11 21.72 -10.23
C ALA A 1177 16.55 23.07 -10.72
N THR A 1178 15.47 23.04 -11.50
CA THR A 1178 14.78 24.26 -11.97
C THR A 1178 14.38 25.17 -10.81
N ARG A 1179 13.78 24.62 -9.74
CA ARG A 1179 13.37 25.40 -8.57
C ARG A 1179 14.55 26.05 -7.84
N ARG A 1180 15.68 25.35 -7.72
CA ARG A 1180 16.91 25.86 -7.06
C ARG A 1180 17.52 27.01 -7.86
N ILE A 1181 17.65 26.85 -9.18
CA ILE A 1181 18.16 27.89 -10.08
C ILE A 1181 17.26 29.13 -10.05
N THR A 1182 15.94 28.96 -10.17
CA THR A 1182 15.00 30.11 -10.13
C THR A 1182 15.05 30.84 -8.79
N ARG A 1183 15.06 30.11 -7.66
CA ARG A 1183 15.16 30.73 -6.32
C ARG A 1183 16.46 31.51 -6.15
N PHE A 1184 17.57 30.99 -6.66
CA PHE A 1184 18.86 31.68 -6.63
C PHE A 1184 18.81 32.99 -7.43
N ALA A 1185 18.29 32.95 -8.67
CA ALA A 1185 18.10 34.13 -9.50
C ALA A 1185 17.19 35.17 -8.82
N ASP A 1186 16.07 34.74 -8.22
CA ASP A 1186 15.14 35.61 -7.50
C ASP A 1186 15.79 36.29 -6.27
N GLN A 1187 16.65 35.56 -5.54
CA GLN A 1187 17.36 36.10 -4.38
C GLN A 1187 18.38 37.18 -4.80
N ILE A 1188 19.14 36.93 -5.87
CA ILE A 1188 20.07 37.94 -6.42
C ILE A 1188 19.29 39.17 -6.89
N HIS A 1189 18.17 38.98 -7.59
CA HIS A 1189 17.38 40.08 -8.10
C HIS A 1189 16.93 41.05 -6.99
N ARG A 1190 16.52 40.55 -5.82
CA ARG A 1190 16.16 41.39 -4.67
C ARG A 1190 17.32 42.20 -4.10
N ALA A 1191 18.55 41.72 -4.23
CA ALA A 1191 19.74 42.39 -3.72
C ALA A 1191 20.33 43.42 -4.70
N VAL A 1192 20.10 43.23 -6.01
CA VAL A 1192 20.70 44.04 -7.09
C VAL A 1192 19.73 45.10 -7.65
N GLU A 1193 18.44 45.03 -7.30
CA GLU A 1193 17.41 45.99 -7.74
C GLU A 1193 17.77 47.45 -7.38
N LYS A 1194 18.10 48.24 -8.39
CA LYS A 1194 18.38 49.68 -8.29
C LYS A 1194 17.53 50.43 -9.30
N THR A 1195 16.96 51.56 -8.89
CA THR A 1195 16.15 52.41 -9.76
C THR A 1195 17.02 53.08 -10.83
N SER A 1196 16.76 52.79 -12.11
CA SER A 1196 17.42 53.44 -13.26
C SER A 1196 16.46 54.39 -14.00
N THR A 1197 17.00 55.44 -14.62
CA THR A 1197 16.24 56.32 -15.52
C THR A 1197 15.88 55.65 -16.85
N VAL A 1198 16.68 54.67 -17.28
CA VAL A 1198 16.50 53.87 -18.49
C VAL A 1198 16.73 52.40 -18.14
N GLU A 1199 15.76 51.55 -18.43
CA GLU A 1199 15.82 50.10 -18.19
C GLU A 1199 15.62 49.35 -19.52
N ILE A 1200 16.58 48.51 -19.89
CA ILE A 1200 16.45 47.62 -21.05
C ILE A 1200 15.81 46.32 -20.55
N VAL A 1201 14.62 46.03 -21.06
CA VAL A 1201 13.89 44.82 -20.72
C VAL A 1201 14.06 43.83 -21.85
N ARG A 1202 14.57 42.63 -21.54
CA ARG A 1202 14.55 41.50 -22.48
C ARG A 1202 13.42 40.57 -22.09
N VAL A 1203 12.63 40.14 -23.07
CA VAL A 1203 11.55 39.18 -22.92
C VAL A 1203 11.83 37.98 -23.80
N ARG A 1204 11.71 36.79 -23.21
CA ARG A 1204 11.93 35.52 -23.88
C ARG A 1204 10.72 34.62 -23.68
N ASN A 1205 10.03 34.25 -24.75
CA ASN A 1205 9.04 33.19 -24.72
C ASN A 1205 9.65 31.91 -25.27
N VAL A 1206 9.78 30.90 -24.41
CA VAL A 1206 10.42 29.63 -24.74
C VAL A 1206 9.52 28.66 -25.48
N GLU A 1207 8.19 28.86 -25.47
CA GLU A 1207 7.26 28.03 -26.25
C GLU A 1207 7.18 28.51 -27.70
N THR A 1208 7.18 29.83 -27.91
CA THR A 1208 7.08 30.43 -29.25
C THR A 1208 8.44 30.76 -29.86
N ASN A 1209 9.53 30.52 -29.13
CA ASN A 1209 10.90 30.94 -29.48
C ASN A 1209 11.03 32.45 -29.74
N LEU A 1210 10.15 33.27 -29.16
CA LEU A 1210 10.15 34.72 -29.34
C LEU A 1210 11.18 35.37 -28.41
N GLU A 1211 12.04 36.22 -28.97
CA GLU A 1211 12.94 37.10 -28.23
C GLU A 1211 12.66 38.55 -28.63
N GLY A 1212 12.59 39.43 -27.64
CA GLY A 1212 12.45 40.86 -27.87
C GLY A 1212 13.12 41.67 -26.76
N SER A 1213 13.71 42.80 -27.14
CA SER A 1213 14.24 43.80 -26.21
C SER A 1213 13.46 45.10 -26.38
N PHE A 1214 13.19 45.83 -25.30
CA PHE A 1214 12.64 47.18 -25.38
C PHE A 1214 13.19 48.06 -24.26
N GLU A 1215 13.35 49.34 -24.58
CA GLU A 1215 13.87 50.37 -23.68
C GLU A 1215 12.70 51.06 -22.95
N ILE A 1216 12.72 51.03 -21.62
CA ILE A 1216 11.82 51.77 -20.75
C ILE A 1216 12.56 53.01 -20.23
N MET A 1217 12.24 54.18 -20.77
CA MET A 1217 12.62 55.46 -20.17
C MET A 1217 11.59 55.83 -19.11
N ARG A 1218 11.99 55.88 -17.84
CA ARG A 1218 11.07 56.24 -16.73
C ARG A 1218 10.81 57.76 -16.66
N LYS A 1219 11.68 58.60 -17.22
CA LYS A 1219 11.53 60.07 -17.24
C LYS A 1219 12.07 60.70 -18.54
N PRO A 1220 11.20 61.23 -19.43
CA PRO A 1220 9.73 61.09 -19.43
C PRO A 1220 9.34 59.63 -19.75
N ALA A 1221 8.19 59.17 -19.23
CA ALA A 1221 7.69 57.81 -19.45
C ALA A 1221 7.51 57.54 -20.96
N ARG A 1222 8.45 56.79 -21.56
CA ARG A 1222 8.42 56.42 -22.99
C ARG A 1222 8.95 55.00 -23.16
N TYR A 1223 8.25 54.22 -23.99
CA TYR A 1223 8.68 52.89 -24.43
C TYR A 1223 9.26 53.03 -25.84
N ARG A 1224 10.47 52.53 -26.07
CA ARG A 1224 11.05 52.38 -27.42
C ARG A 1224 11.27 50.90 -27.69
N ILE A 1225 10.76 50.43 -28.83
CA ILE A 1225 10.96 49.06 -29.33
C ILE A 1225 12.35 48.99 -29.95
#